data_AF-A0A7X6PB89-F1
#
_entry.id   AF-A0A7X6PB89-F1
#
_cell.length_a   1.000
_cell.length_b   1.000
_cell.length_c   1.000
_cell.angle_alpha   90.00
_cell.angle_beta   90.00
_cell.angle_gamma   90.00
#
_symmetry.space_group_name_H-M   'P 1'
#
loop_
_entity.id
_entity.type
_entity.pdbx_description
1 polymer ?
#
loop_
_entity_poly.entity_id
_entity_poly.type
_entity_poly.pdbx_seq_one_letter_code
_entity_poly.pdbx_strand_id
1 'polypeptide(L)'
;RPILGTKESIKKASYKELRSFYHKYYQPHNSFLVIAGEAEFNQLKSIIEELFGDWNSHSKLIFPDFKQFLEPNFPPLPYLSKSSSQIFIAFVLPELSDKHPLSNAMLIAIRYLAIGRSSRLFKRLVVEEKLASAVKVSSISGIMTGVSAIVVYPINERSIPRIRNIFQIEYETILQGELDLSEIELIKKDVINTWRYGFECMEDLAEMIGDEEFIDGYENLYNYDEKIVSLNLEDVRKVITHYWQPSYLQIIQQTPHPVSISLQKNLSFNKAISYSPVPELKLPVSLANPIAYKLVRPDFYSARLDNGLTLLYRYLPDRPINGFALATDICQLNENKNQRGLNYLCSSALLHSSQNYSADEILSLYRLYGVSLKVEHSLDTTIFRGKCFHKELVPALTLMEELIFHPAFEEKYINLLKAAAIDMLRRDKQMPYSEAFYHWFYLLFGANSPYGRYSGNISDLKRHNLEAVENWYKTNYRPDHFSLAVIGSLEPDKFFSTAPQIFKKPAPSENWIGNNPELPQPIKKHKIISHKNSPQAIIHLGGFAPAAKDRVNSTAFYLLSQIIGGDMDSRLFNIVREKKGYAYQTGFEYNCAHSIGYWFAYAYCEPEVYKQCLELILQILQEVKENGVTETELLNAQNYLCGMNRFEAENASAQAMSISSLSALGYEPEYYFQREERIRSVDLKTISHLAKNWLTKDNIWIYIYL
;
A
#
# COMPACT_ATOMS: atom_id res chain seq x y z
N ARG A 1 -11.36 -20.07 16.39
CA ARG A 1 -12.14 -20.73 15.29
C ARG A 1 -11.96 -19.87 14.04
N PRO A 2 -11.88 -20.43 12.82
CA PRO A 2 -11.79 -19.61 11.61
C PRO A 2 -13.02 -18.72 11.44
N ILE A 3 -12.83 -17.46 11.04
CA ILE A 3 -13.92 -16.48 10.84
C ILE A 3 -14.91 -16.97 9.77
N LEU A 4 -14.39 -17.46 8.65
CA LEU A 4 -15.21 -18.04 7.56
C LEU A 4 -15.90 -19.36 7.95
N GLY A 5 -15.56 -19.94 9.11
CA GLY A 5 -15.97 -21.29 9.47
C GLY A 5 -15.23 -22.38 8.67
N THR A 6 -15.79 -23.58 8.67
CA THR A 6 -15.31 -24.72 7.90
C THR A 6 -16.28 -25.05 6.76
N LYS A 7 -15.80 -25.75 5.72
CA LYS A 7 -16.64 -26.27 4.63
C LYS A 7 -17.85 -27.04 5.15
N GLU A 8 -17.67 -27.81 6.23
CA GLU A 8 -18.75 -28.55 6.87
C GLU A 8 -19.77 -27.61 7.54
N SER A 9 -19.31 -26.62 8.30
CA SER A 9 -20.21 -25.66 8.96
C SER A 9 -21.01 -24.82 7.97
N ILE A 10 -20.38 -24.39 6.86
CA ILE A 10 -21.07 -23.60 5.81
C ILE A 10 -22.14 -24.46 5.13
N LYS A 11 -21.83 -25.72 4.80
CA LYS A 11 -22.80 -26.63 4.17
C LYS A 11 -23.97 -27.01 5.08
N LYS A 12 -23.73 -27.03 6.40
CA LYS A 12 -24.76 -27.35 7.40
C LYS A 12 -25.64 -26.15 7.76
N ALA A 13 -25.16 -24.93 7.54
CA ALA A 13 -25.88 -23.72 7.92
C ALA A 13 -27.25 -23.66 7.26
N SER A 14 -28.30 -23.61 8.09
CA SER A 14 -29.68 -23.48 7.63
C SER A 14 -30.20 -22.05 7.77
N TYR A 15 -31.20 -21.70 6.95
CA TYR A 15 -31.92 -20.42 7.08
C TYR A 15 -32.41 -20.17 8.51
N LYS A 16 -32.93 -21.20 9.18
CA LYS A 16 -33.41 -21.12 10.56
C LYS A 16 -32.29 -20.78 11.54
N GLU A 17 -31.12 -21.39 11.41
CA GLU A 17 -29.95 -21.11 12.26
C GLU A 17 -29.41 -19.71 12.01
N LEU A 18 -29.31 -19.27 10.76
CA LEU A 18 -28.87 -17.92 10.41
C LEU A 18 -29.82 -16.85 10.96
N ARG A 19 -31.14 -17.04 10.81
CA ARG A 19 -32.17 -16.20 11.44
C ARG A 19 -32.04 -16.19 12.95
N SER A 20 -31.86 -17.36 13.57
CA SER A 20 -31.72 -17.46 15.03
C SER A 20 -30.46 -16.75 15.52
N PHE A 21 -29.36 -16.85 14.76
CA PHE A 21 -28.12 -16.13 15.04
C PHE A 21 -28.31 -14.62 14.93
N TYR A 22 -28.93 -14.14 13.83
CA TYR A 22 -29.26 -12.73 13.63
C TYR A 22 -30.11 -12.19 14.78
N HIS A 23 -31.24 -12.84 15.07
CA HIS A 23 -32.14 -12.41 16.16
C HIS A 23 -31.47 -12.45 17.53
N LYS A 24 -30.49 -13.33 17.76
CA LYS A 24 -29.76 -13.40 19.03
C LYS A 24 -28.74 -12.26 19.16
N TYR A 25 -27.92 -12.02 18.13
CA TYR A 25 -26.72 -11.17 18.25
C TYR A 25 -26.87 -9.76 17.68
N TYR A 26 -27.76 -9.53 16.71
CA TYR A 26 -27.97 -8.22 16.07
C TYR A 26 -29.12 -7.49 16.79
N GLN A 27 -28.80 -6.92 17.96
CA GLN A 27 -29.75 -6.19 18.80
C GLN A 27 -29.17 -4.84 19.23
N PRO A 28 -30.01 -3.82 19.51
CA PRO A 28 -29.54 -2.47 19.82
C PRO A 28 -28.55 -2.39 20.99
N HIS A 29 -28.78 -3.17 22.06
CA HIS A 29 -27.89 -3.16 23.23
C HIS A 29 -26.53 -3.88 23.01
N ASN A 30 -26.34 -4.49 21.85
CA ASN A 30 -25.09 -5.13 21.42
C ASN A 30 -24.55 -4.46 20.14
N SER A 31 -24.85 -3.19 19.98
CA SER A 31 -24.43 -2.41 18.83
C SER A 31 -24.27 -0.96 19.30
N PHE A 32 -23.38 -0.25 18.64
CA PHE A 32 -23.28 1.19 18.74
C PHE A 32 -23.09 1.72 17.32
N LEU A 33 -23.38 3.01 17.15
CA LEU A 33 -23.23 3.71 15.88
C LEU A 33 -22.25 4.85 16.08
N VAL A 34 -21.19 4.86 15.29
CA VAL A 34 -20.24 5.96 15.22
C VAL A 34 -20.52 6.76 13.95
N ILE A 35 -20.60 8.08 14.08
CA ILE A 35 -20.69 9.01 12.96
C ILE A 35 -19.59 10.05 13.14
N ALA A 36 -18.69 10.16 12.18
CA ALA A 36 -17.64 11.17 12.13
C ALA A 36 -17.82 12.04 10.89
N GLY A 37 -17.83 13.36 11.06
CA GLY A 37 -17.98 14.31 9.95
C GLY A 37 -18.64 15.62 10.35
N GLU A 38 -18.86 16.48 9.36
CA GLU A 38 -19.55 17.77 9.54
C GLU A 38 -21.06 17.56 9.51
N ALA A 39 -21.68 17.51 10.71
CA ALA A 39 -23.12 17.36 10.84
C ALA A 39 -23.65 17.96 12.16
N GLU A 40 -24.85 18.51 12.11
CA GLU A 40 -25.53 19.07 13.29
C GLU A 40 -26.10 17.96 14.17
N PHE A 41 -25.64 17.88 15.43
CA PHE A 41 -25.98 16.79 16.34
C PHE A 41 -27.50 16.59 16.50
N ASN A 42 -28.26 17.67 16.64
CA ASN A 42 -29.72 17.57 16.82
C ASN A 42 -30.43 17.05 15.56
N GLN A 43 -29.93 17.39 14.37
CA GLN A 43 -30.46 16.87 13.12
C GLN A 43 -30.15 15.39 12.97
N LEU A 44 -28.90 14.99 13.22
CA LEU A 44 -28.49 13.59 13.22
C LEU A 44 -29.31 12.77 14.21
N LYS A 45 -29.47 13.26 15.44
CA LYS A 45 -30.26 12.59 16.47
C LYS A 45 -31.69 12.34 16.00
N SER A 46 -32.35 13.34 15.42
CA SER A 46 -33.71 13.19 14.89
C SER A 46 -33.78 12.12 13.80
N ILE A 47 -32.82 12.10 12.88
CA ILE A 47 -32.76 11.11 11.79
C ILE A 47 -32.52 9.71 12.35
N ILE A 48 -31.62 9.57 13.32
CA ILE A 48 -31.31 8.28 13.95
C ILE A 48 -32.52 7.75 14.73
N GLU A 49 -33.22 8.61 15.47
CA GLU A 49 -34.45 8.24 16.18
C GLU A 49 -35.55 7.79 15.19
N GLU A 50 -35.69 8.45 14.04
CA GLU A 50 -36.62 8.04 12.99
C GLU A 50 -36.24 6.70 12.36
N LEU A 51 -34.96 6.47 12.08
CA LEU A 51 -34.49 5.26 11.39
C LEU A 51 -34.37 4.04 12.31
N PHE A 52 -33.96 4.24 13.57
CA PHE A 52 -33.57 3.16 14.47
C PHE A 52 -34.35 3.15 15.80
N GLY A 53 -35.20 4.14 16.08
CA GLY A 53 -35.93 4.25 17.36
C GLY A 53 -36.85 3.07 17.66
N ASP A 54 -37.38 2.42 16.62
CA ASP A 54 -38.24 1.23 16.74
C ASP A 54 -37.44 -0.10 16.84
N TRP A 55 -36.10 -0.04 16.74
CA TRP A 55 -35.26 -1.23 16.88
C TRP A 55 -35.20 -1.66 18.34
N ASN A 56 -35.95 -2.70 18.68
CA ASN A 56 -36.11 -3.19 20.05
C ASN A 56 -35.20 -4.41 20.35
N SER A 57 -34.80 -4.54 21.62
CA SER A 57 -34.07 -5.72 22.11
C SER A 57 -35.03 -6.85 22.47
N HIS A 58 -34.66 -8.09 22.12
CA HIS A 58 -35.52 -9.27 22.25
C HIS A 58 -34.92 -10.36 23.16
N SER A 59 -33.65 -10.28 23.51
CA SER A 59 -33.01 -11.23 24.44
C SER A 59 -31.84 -10.61 25.17
N LYS A 60 -31.62 -10.99 26.44
CA LYS A 60 -30.41 -10.63 27.15
C LYS A 60 -29.22 -11.43 26.62
N LEU A 61 -28.21 -10.74 26.09
CA LEU A 61 -26.93 -11.37 25.73
C LEU A 61 -26.06 -11.58 26.97
N ILE A 62 -25.38 -12.72 27.02
CA ILE A 62 -24.39 -13.05 28.04
C ILE A 62 -23.06 -13.25 27.30
N PHE A 63 -22.13 -12.34 27.54
CA PHE A 63 -20.77 -12.46 27.06
C PHE A 63 -19.92 -13.26 28.06
N PRO A 64 -18.89 -13.98 27.58
CA PRO A 64 -17.91 -14.56 28.47
C PRO A 64 -17.22 -13.46 29.28
N ASP A 65 -16.79 -13.76 30.51
CA ASP A 65 -15.92 -12.86 31.25
C ASP A 65 -14.57 -12.78 30.52
N PHE A 66 -14.30 -11.66 29.87
CA PHE A 66 -13.08 -11.48 29.09
C PHE A 66 -11.84 -11.31 29.97
N LYS A 67 -11.99 -11.06 31.28
CA LYS A 67 -10.85 -10.96 32.21
C LYS A 67 -10.01 -12.24 32.26
N GLN A 68 -10.63 -13.39 31.98
CA GLN A 68 -9.91 -14.68 31.91
C GLN A 68 -8.95 -14.79 30.72
N PHE A 69 -9.03 -13.88 29.74
CA PHE A 69 -8.19 -13.84 28.54
C PHE A 69 -7.20 -12.68 28.55
N LEU A 70 -6.98 -12.02 29.69
CA LEU A 70 -5.96 -10.99 29.83
C LEU A 70 -4.55 -11.57 29.79
N GLU A 71 -4.39 -12.79 30.32
CA GLU A 71 -3.12 -13.52 30.36
C GLU A 71 -3.09 -14.59 29.26
N PRO A 72 -2.01 -14.68 28.46
CA PRO A 72 -1.94 -15.62 27.36
C PRO A 72 -1.85 -17.08 27.86
N ASN A 73 -2.53 -17.98 27.16
CA ASN A 73 -2.42 -19.43 27.38
C ASN A 73 -1.61 -20.08 26.25
N PHE A 74 -0.78 -21.07 26.59
CA PHE A 74 0.26 -21.60 25.73
C PHE A 74 -0.01 -23.05 25.30
N PRO A 75 -0.07 -23.34 23.99
CA PRO A 75 -0.17 -24.71 23.52
C PRO A 75 1.18 -25.45 23.61
N PRO A 76 1.17 -26.79 23.75
CA PRO A 76 2.37 -27.59 24.03
C PRO A 76 3.26 -27.89 22.80
N LEU A 77 3.02 -27.26 21.65
CA LEU A 77 3.68 -27.57 20.38
C LEU A 77 4.71 -26.48 20.01
N PRO A 78 5.98 -26.60 20.44
CA PRO A 78 7.00 -25.57 20.20
C PRO A 78 7.53 -25.56 18.76
N TYR A 79 7.25 -26.59 17.96
CA TYR A 79 7.75 -26.70 16.59
C TYR A 79 6.75 -27.34 15.63
N LEU A 80 6.56 -26.70 14.48
CA LEU A 80 5.77 -27.20 13.36
C LEU A 80 6.57 -27.06 12.06
N SER A 81 6.55 -28.10 11.23
CA SER A 81 7.22 -28.10 9.93
C SER A 81 6.29 -28.61 8.84
N LYS A 82 6.27 -27.93 7.70
CA LYS A 82 5.47 -28.33 6.53
C LYS A 82 6.27 -28.23 5.24
N SER A 83 6.19 -29.26 4.40
CA SER A 83 6.79 -29.21 3.05
C SER A 83 5.96 -28.32 2.12
N SER A 84 6.61 -27.38 1.44
CA SER A 84 6.00 -26.46 0.46
C SER A 84 7.05 -25.81 -0.43
N SER A 85 6.67 -25.32 -1.61
CA SER A 85 7.58 -24.60 -2.51
C SER A 85 8.03 -23.23 -1.98
N GLN A 86 7.27 -22.65 -1.04
CA GLN A 86 7.64 -21.42 -0.36
C GLN A 86 8.59 -21.70 0.80
N ILE A 87 9.58 -20.82 0.97
CA ILE A 87 10.60 -20.91 2.02
C ILE A 87 10.34 -19.78 3.02
N PHE A 88 9.95 -20.11 4.24
CA PHE A 88 9.95 -19.18 5.36
C PHE A 88 10.19 -19.89 6.69
N ILE A 89 10.64 -19.13 7.68
CA ILE A 89 10.65 -19.53 9.09
C ILE A 89 9.95 -18.44 9.90
N ALA A 90 9.03 -18.83 10.78
CA ALA A 90 8.32 -17.92 11.66
C ALA A 90 8.62 -18.23 13.13
N PHE A 91 8.88 -17.18 13.90
CA PHE A 91 9.03 -17.22 15.36
C PHE A 91 7.78 -16.60 15.96
N VAL A 92 7.02 -17.37 16.73
CA VAL A 92 5.73 -16.96 17.28
C VAL A 92 5.88 -16.73 18.77
N LEU A 93 5.59 -15.52 19.19
CA LEU A 93 5.60 -15.06 20.59
C LEU A 93 4.18 -14.69 21.00
N PRO A 94 3.82 -14.77 22.29
CA PRO A 94 2.53 -14.30 22.76
C PRO A 94 2.38 -12.79 22.62
N GLU A 95 1.15 -12.37 22.41
CA GLU A 95 0.69 -10.98 22.42
C GLU A 95 -0.33 -10.81 23.55
N LEU A 96 -0.34 -9.63 24.16
CA LEU A 96 -1.26 -9.31 25.24
C LEU A 96 -2.62 -8.89 24.68
N SER A 97 -3.68 -9.01 25.49
CA SER A 97 -4.93 -8.35 25.16
C SER A 97 -4.72 -6.83 25.14
N ASP A 98 -5.43 -6.11 24.28
CA ASP A 98 -5.33 -4.65 24.17
C ASP A 98 -5.79 -3.97 25.47
N LYS A 99 -6.67 -4.63 26.25
CA LYS A 99 -7.11 -4.22 27.60
C LYS A 99 -6.03 -4.39 28.68
N HIS A 100 -4.93 -5.07 28.38
CA HIS A 100 -3.87 -5.31 29.35
C HIS A 100 -3.07 -4.01 29.59
N PRO A 101 -2.76 -3.60 30.83
CA PRO A 101 -2.04 -2.33 31.10
C PRO A 101 -0.66 -2.21 30.44
N LEU A 102 -0.05 -3.35 30.09
CA LEU A 102 1.25 -3.44 29.42
C LEU A 102 1.16 -3.78 27.92
N SER A 103 -0.02 -3.76 27.30
CA SER A 103 -0.19 -4.06 25.86
C SER A 103 0.67 -3.15 24.98
N ASN A 104 0.68 -1.84 25.27
CA ASN A 104 1.51 -0.88 24.56
C ASN A 104 3.02 -1.08 24.79
N ALA A 105 3.43 -1.57 25.96
CA ALA A 105 4.82 -1.95 26.20
C ALA A 105 5.22 -3.17 25.34
N MET A 106 4.29 -4.11 25.14
CA MET A 106 4.48 -5.26 24.25
C MET A 106 4.59 -4.83 22.78
N LEU A 107 3.75 -3.87 22.34
CA LEU A 107 3.86 -3.26 21.02
C LEU A 107 5.23 -2.61 20.78
N ILE A 108 5.76 -1.88 21.78
CA ILE A 108 7.11 -1.29 21.71
C ILE A 108 8.17 -2.40 21.63
N ALA A 109 8.05 -3.45 22.43
CA ALA A 109 8.99 -4.57 22.45
C ALA A 109 9.06 -5.28 21.08
N ILE A 110 7.91 -5.60 20.47
CA ILE A 110 7.89 -6.29 19.17
C ILE A 110 8.39 -5.39 18.05
N ARG A 111 8.13 -4.07 18.14
CA ARG A 111 8.72 -3.09 17.21
C ARG A 111 10.23 -3.06 17.28
N TYR A 112 10.78 -3.03 18.50
CA TYR A 112 12.23 -3.05 18.72
C TYR A 112 12.89 -4.33 18.16
N LEU A 113 12.27 -5.48 18.40
CA LEU A 113 12.81 -6.76 17.95
C LEU A 113 12.71 -6.94 16.42
N ALA A 114 11.55 -6.66 15.82
CA ALA A 114 11.21 -7.21 14.50
C ALA A 114 10.42 -6.33 13.51
N ILE A 115 9.82 -5.20 13.93
CA ILE A 115 8.99 -4.39 13.03
C ILE A 115 9.78 -3.23 12.44
N GLY A 116 9.75 -3.12 11.11
CA GLY A 116 10.36 -2.00 10.39
C GLY A 116 11.86 -2.15 10.18
N ARG A 117 12.43 -1.23 9.40
CA ARG A 117 13.83 -1.28 8.94
C ARG A 117 14.84 -0.98 10.05
N SER A 118 14.43 -0.29 11.12
CA SER A 118 15.27 -0.02 12.28
C SER A 118 15.35 -1.17 13.28
N SER A 119 14.46 -2.18 13.17
CA SER A 119 14.40 -3.29 14.12
C SER A 119 15.67 -4.15 14.12
N ARG A 120 15.93 -4.79 15.27
CA ARG A 120 17.11 -5.63 15.48
C ARG A 120 17.24 -6.73 14.44
N LEU A 121 16.17 -7.51 14.25
CA LEU A 121 16.19 -8.64 13.32
C LEU A 121 16.32 -8.18 11.86
N PHE A 122 15.72 -7.05 11.47
CA PHE A 122 15.89 -6.53 10.12
C PHE A 122 17.35 -6.13 9.86
N LYS A 123 17.93 -5.28 10.73
CA LYS A 123 19.34 -4.87 10.60
C LYS A 123 20.26 -6.09 10.54
N ARG A 124 20.06 -7.06 11.43
CA ARG A 124 20.93 -8.22 11.54
C ARG A 124 20.78 -9.22 10.39
N LEU A 125 19.57 -9.68 10.11
CA LEU A 125 19.32 -10.76 9.15
C LEU A 125 19.33 -10.30 7.69
N VAL A 126 18.90 -9.06 7.45
CA VAL A 126 18.68 -8.53 6.10
C VAL A 126 19.86 -7.67 5.65
N VAL A 127 20.31 -6.74 6.49
CA VAL A 127 21.36 -5.76 6.10
C VAL A 127 22.77 -6.32 6.34
N GLU A 128 23.07 -6.77 7.56
CA GLU A 128 24.43 -7.20 7.92
C GLU A 128 24.78 -8.60 7.38
N GLU A 129 23.99 -9.61 7.74
CA GLU A 129 24.33 -11.02 7.47
C GLU A 129 23.82 -11.47 6.09
N LYS A 130 22.90 -10.70 5.47
CA LYS A 130 22.32 -10.95 4.14
C LYS A 130 21.78 -12.38 4.00
N LEU A 131 21.05 -12.85 5.01
CA LEU A 131 20.50 -14.20 5.06
C LEU A 131 19.03 -14.27 4.65
N ALA A 132 18.32 -13.14 4.77
CA ALA A 132 16.90 -13.00 4.47
C ALA A 132 16.63 -11.84 3.50
N SER A 133 15.58 -11.98 2.68
CA SER A 133 15.06 -10.90 1.82
C SER A 133 14.15 -9.93 2.59
N ALA A 134 13.49 -10.42 3.64
CA ALA A 134 12.60 -9.63 4.49
C ALA A 134 12.40 -10.27 5.86
N VAL A 135 12.08 -9.42 6.84
CA VAL A 135 11.48 -9.77 8.13
C VAL A 135 10.14 -9.04 8.19
N LYS A 136 9.06 -9.77 8.48
CA LYS A 136 7.71 -9.23 8.61
C LYS A 136 7.10 -9.72 9.92
N VAL A 137 6.25 -8.91 10.53
CA VAL A 137 5.51 -9.32 11.73
C VAL A 137 4.03 -9.28 11.40
N SER A 138 3.32 -10.33 11.84
CA SER A 138 1.87 -10.35 11.87
C SER A 138 1.46 -10.56 13.32
N SER A 139 0.91 -9.51 13.93
CA SER A 139 0.38 -9.54 15.29
C SER A 139 -1.14 -9.61 15.23
N ILE A 140 -1.74 -10.41 16.09
CA ILE A 140 -3.18 -10.48 16.27
C ILE A 140 -3.43 -10.42 17.77
N SER A 141 -4.14 -9.39 18.21
CA SER A 141 -4.64 -9.19 19.57
C SER A 141 -6.03 -8.54 19.50
N GLY A 142 -6.62 -8.28 20.65
CA GLY A 142 -7.93 -7.65 20.79
C GLY A 142 -8.34 -7.66 22.26
N ILE A 143 -9.65 -7.82 22.50
CA ILE A 143 -10.20 -8.08 23.84
C ILE A 143 -9.65 -9.38 24.47
N MET A 144 -9.11 -10.28 23.64
CA MET A 144 -8.42 -11.50 24.07
C MET A 144 -6.93 -11.40 23.74
N THR A 145 -6.09 -12.09 24.50
CA THR A 145 -4.68 -12.33 24.13
C THR A 145 -4.54 -12.95 22.75
N GLY A 146 -3.39 -12.76 22.14
CA GLY A 146 -3.09 -13.42 20.87
C GLY A 146 -1.62 -13.69 20.67
N VAL A 147 -1.13 -13.47 19.45
CA VAL A 147 0.23 -13.85 19.07
C VAL A 147 0.84 -12.85 18.09
N SER A 148 2.16 -12.70 18.21
CA SER A 148 3.02 -12.01 17.27
C SER A 148 3.87 -13.03 16.51
N ALA A 149 3.61 -13.19 15.22
CA ALA A 149 4.37 -14.07 14.32
C ALA A 149 5.42 -13.26 13.55
N ILE A 150 6.70 -13.44 13.90
CA ILE A 150 7.86 -12.87 13.21
C ILE A 150 8.25 -13.81 12.06
N VAL A 151 7.83 -13.47 10.85
CA VAL A 151 8.08 -14.23 9.63
C VAL A 151 9.35 -13.72 8.94
N VAL A 152 10.36 -14.58 8.83
CA VAL A 152 11.58 -14.33 8.09
C VAL A 152 11.52 -15.08 6.76
N TYR A 153 11.91 -14.41 5.67
CA TYR A 153 12.00 -14.98 4.32
C TYR A 153 13.48 -15.24 3.96
N PRO A 154 14.00 -16.47 4.13
CA PRO A 154 15.39 -16.80 3.84
C PRO A 154 15.69 -16.68 2.34
N ILE A 155 16.91 -16.26 1.99
CA ILE A 155 17.37 -16.25 0.59
C ILE A 155 17.43 -17.67 0.01
N ASN A 156 17.68 -18.67 0.86
CA ASN A 156 17.65 -20.10 0.52
C ASN A 156 17.55 -20.97 1.79
N GLU A 157 17.26 -22.28 1.63
CA GLU A 157 17.13 -23.24 2.74
C GLU A 157 18.38 -23.34 3.63
N ARG A 158 19.59 -23.15 3.07
CA ARG A 158 20.86 -23.26 3.81
C ARG A 158 21.06 -22.12 4.81
N SER A 159 20.36 -21.00 4.63
CA SER A 159 20.40 -19.87 5.57
C SER A 159 19.62 -20.14 6.86
N ILE A 160 18.67 -21.09 6.86
CA ILE A 160 17.73 -21.30 7.98
C ILE A 160 18.44 -21.59 9.31
N PRO A 161 19.42 -22.51 9.40
CA PRO A 161 20.12 -22.77 10.66
C PRO A 161 20.80 -21.52 11.23
N ARG A 162 21.38 -20.67 10.37
CA ARG A 162 22.04 -19.43 10.77
C ARG A 162 21.03 -18.35 11.17
N ILE A 163 19.93 -18.20 10.43
CA ILE A 163 18.82 -17.28 10.78
C ILE A 163 18.30 -17.58 12.18
N ARG A 164 18.04 -18.86 12.48
CA ARG A 164 17.57 -19.27 13.80
C ARG A 164 18.58 -18.97 14.91
N ASN A 165 19.86 -19.23 14.67
CA ASN A 165 20.92 -18.90 15.62
C ASN A 165 20.94 -17.38 15.90
N ILE A 166 20.89 -16.55 14.86
CA ILE A 166 20.84 -15.10 15.01
C ILE A 166 19.57 -14.65 15.73
N PHE A 167 18.41 -15.20 15.39
CA PHE A 167 17.16 -14.93 16.12
C PHE A 167 17.35 -15.22 17.60
N GLN A 168 17.88 -16.40 17.93
CA GLN A 168 18.11 -16.82 19.32
C GLN A 168 19.05 -15.87 20.05
N ILE A 169 20.15 -15.42 19.42
CA ILE A 169 21.05 -14.41 19.98
C ILE A 169 20.30 -13.11 20.29
N GLU A 170 19.62 -12.52 19.30
CA GLU A 170 18.94 -11.23 19.47
C GLU A 170 17.81 -11.31 20.50
N TYR A 171 17.08 -12.44 20.51
CA TYR A 171 16.02 -12.74 21.47
C TYR A 171 16.54 -12.93 22.90
N GLU A 172 17.62 -13.69 23.09
CA GLU A 172 18.24 -13.88 24.41
C GLU A 172 18.88 -12.59 24.93
N THR A 173 19.48 -11.78 24.04
CA THR A 173 20.03 -10.46 24.39
C THR A 173 18.96 -9.54 25.00
N ILE A 174 17.78 -9.43 24.37
CA ILE A 174 16.72 -8.58 24.93
C ILE A 174 16.07 -9.19 26.18
N LEU A 175 16.03 -10.52 26.31
CA LEU A 175 15.59 -11.21 27.52
C LEU A 175 16.51 -10.95 28.72
N GLN A 176 17.81 -10.74 28.47
CA GLN A 176 18.77 -10.33 29.49
C GLN A 176 18.65 -8.84 29.87
N GLY A 177 17.73 -8.10 29.23
CA GLY A 177 17.42 -6.71 29.55
C GLY A 177 18.25 -5.68 28.80
N GLU A 178 19.01 -6.08 27.78
CA GLU A 178 19.81 -5.20 26.92
C GLU A 178 18.91 -4.46 25.91
N LEU A 179 18.41 -3.30 26.32
CA LEU A 179 17.57 -2.40 25.51
C LEU A 179 18.27 -1.04 25.34
N ASP A 180 18.19 -0.47 24.14
CA ASP A 180 18.70 0.88 23.86
C ASP A 180 17.61 1.93 24.12
N LEU A 181 17.83 2.78 25.12
CA LEU A 181 16.84 3.80 25.51
C LEU A 181 16.53 4.78 24.38
N SER A 182 17.53 5.19 23.59
CA SER A 182 17.33 6.17 22.51
C SER A 182 16.44 5.59 21.41
N GLU A 183 16.61 4.30 21.10
CA GLU A 183 15.76 3.61 20.14
C GLU A 183 14.34 3.41 20.68
N ILE A 184 14.17 3.06 21.96
CA ILE A 184 12.84 2.94 22.58
C ILE A 184 12.07 4.27 22.51
N GLU A 185 12.75 5.40 22.80
CA GLU A 185 12.13 6.73 22.68
C GLU A 185 11.75 7.09 21.23
N LEU A 186 12.55 6.67 20.24
CA LEU A 186 12.17 6.81 18.84
C LEU A 186 10.99 5.89 18.45
N ILE A 187 10.85 4.70 19.03
CA ILE A 187 9.69 3.82 18.79
C ILE A 187 8.43 4.46 19.35
N LYS A 188 8.49 5.04 20.55
CA LYS A 188 7.38 5.76 21.16
C LYS A 188 6.87 6.88 20.24
N LYS A 189 7.79 7.69 19.69
CA LYS A 189 7.45 8.73 18.70
C LYS A 189 6.80 8.14 17.45
N ASP A 190 7.36 7.07 16.89
CA ASP A 190 6.82 6.39 15.71
C ASP A 190 5.39 5.85 15.93
N VAL A 191 5.12 5.27 17.11
CA VAL A 191 3.78 4.79 17.49
C VAL A 191 2.79 5.97 17.56
N ILE A 192 3.16 7.06 18.22
CA ILE A 192 2.32 8.27 18.34
C ILE A 192 2.06 8.89 16.96
N ASN A 193 3.08 8.99 16.12
CA ASN A 193 2.96 9.54 14.78
C ASN A 193 2.02 8.68 13.92
N THR A 194 2.15 7.35 13.98
CA THR A 194 1.27 6.41 13.28
C THR A 194 -0.19 6.56 13.74
N TRP A 195 -0.41 6.67 15.05
CA TRP A 195 -1.73 6.86 15.65
C TRP A 195 -2.40 8.15 15.15
N ARG A 196 -1.72 9.29 15.26
CA ARG A 196 -2.24 10.59 14.84
C ARG A 196 -2.51 10.67 13.34
N TYR A 197 -1.80 9.89 12.53
CA TYR A 197 -2.09 9.81 11.10
C TYR A 197 -3.42 9.13 10.77
N GLY A 198 -3.99 8.33 11.68
CA GLY A 198 -5.32 7.74 11.53
C GLY A 198 -6.46 8.76 11.62
N PHE A 199 -6.21 9.96 12.16
CA PHE A 199 -7.22 11.02 12.23
C PHE A 199 -7.37 11.84 10.94
N GLU A 200 -6.70 11.45 9.85
CA GLU A 200 -6.70 12.21 8.61
C GLU A 200 -8.02 12.10 7.85
N CYS A 201 -8.61 10.90 7.79
CA CYS A 201 -9.83 10.61 7.04
C CYS A 201 -10.98 10.32 8.01
N MET A 202 -12.21 10.67 7.61
CA MET A 202 -13.38 10.54 8.48
C MET A 202 -13.79 9.09 8.73
N GLU A 203 -13.63 8.21 7.72
CA GLU A 203 -13.87 6.78 7.86
C GLU A 203 -12.88 6.13 8.84
N ASP A 204 -11.58 6.42 8.67
CA ASP A 204 -10.52 5.96 9.59
C ASP A 204 -10.81 6.41 11.03
N LEU A 205 -11.21 7.68 11.23
CA LEU A 205 -11.58 8.21 12.54
C LEU A 205 -12.79 7.50 13.15
N ALA A 206 -13.83 7.23 12.36
CA ALA A 206 -15.01 6.51 12.83
C ALA A 206 -14.68 5.06 13.22
N GLU A 207 -13.83 4.38 12.44
CA GLU A 207 -13.33 3.04 12.76
C GLU A 207 -12.52 3.05 14.07
N MET A 208 -11.60 4.00 14.23
CA MET A 208 -10.80 4.13 15.46
C MET A 208 -11.66 4.37 16.71
N ILE A 209 -12.69 5.23 16.63
CA ILE A 209 -13.65 5.43 17.73
C ILE A 209 -14.38 4.13 18.04
N GLY A 210 -14.82 3.41 17.01
CA GLY A 210 -15.52 2.14 17.19
C GLY A 210 -14.64 1.06 17.83
N ASP A 211 -13.39 0.93 17.38
CA ASP A 211 -12.44 -0.03 17.91
C ASP A 211 -12.14 0.24 19.39
N GLU A 212 -11.89 1.50 19.76
CA GLU A 212 -11.63 1.88 21.16
C GLU A 212 -12.86 1.69 22.04
N GLU A 213 -14.06 1.99 21.54
CA GLU A 213 -15.32 1.72 22.23
C GLU A 213 -15.55 0.23 22.47
N PHE A 214 -15.18 -0.63 21.51
CA PHE A 214 -15.20 -2.09 21.71
C PHE A 214 -14.20 -2.57 22.75
N ILE A 215 -13.05 -1.91 22.86
CA ILE A 215 -11.99 -2.26 23.81
C ILE A 215 -12.36 -1.74 25.19
N ASP A 216 -12.11 -0.47 25.53
CA ASP A 216 -12.26 0.06 26.89
C ASP A 216 -12.98 1.41 26.98
N GLY A 217 -13.42 1.96 25.84
CA GLY A 217 -14.09 3.26 25.74
C GLY A 217 -13.32 4.23 24.83
N TYR A 218 -14.05 5.02 24.04
CA TYR A 218 -13.46 5.97 23.09
C TYR A 218 -12.60 7.06 23.75
N GLU A 219 -12.69 7.27 25.07
CA GLU A 219 -11.89 8.27 25.78
C GLU A 219 -10.38 8.00 25.70
N ASN A 220 -9.99 6.77 25.40
CA ASN A 220 -8.61 6.39 25.11
C ASN A 220 -7.99 7.19 23.96
N LEU A 221 -8.79 7.63 22.99
CA LEU A 221 -8.33 8.45 21.87
C LEU A 221 -7.69 9.76 22.33
N TYR A 222 -8.20 10.36 23.42
CA TYR A 222 -7.75 11.67 23.89
C TYR A 222 -6.42 11.62 24.66
N ASN A 223 -6.07 10.47 25.25
CA ASN A 223 -4.91 10.32 26.13
C ASN A 223 -3.90 9.27 25.66
N TYR A 224 -4.07 8.69 24.47
CA TYR A 224 -3.18 7.65 23.94
C TYR A 224 -1.72 8.10 23.89
N ASP A 225 -1.47 9.34 23.46
CA ASP A 225 -0.12 9.91 23.41
C ASP A 225 0.53 9.94 24.80
N GLU A 226 -0.22 10.36 25.82
CA GLU A 226 0.25 10.40 27.21
C GLU A 226 0.56 9.00 27.73
N LYS A 227 -0.29 8.01 27.41
CA LYS A 227 -0.05 6.60 27.74
C LYS A 227 1.26 6.12 27.14
N ILE A 228 1.49 6.34 25.85
CA ILE A 228 2.73 5.92 25.19
C ILE A 228 3.95 6.64 25.77
N VAL A 229 3.88 7.97 25.97
CA VAL A 229 4.97 8.76 26.55
C VAL A 229 5.33 8.31 27.97
N SER A 230 4.32 7.93 28.77
CA SER A 230 4.51 7.50 30.16
C SER A 230 5.25 6.17 30.32
N LEU A 231 5.26 5.34 29.26
CA LEU A 231 5.97 4.06 29.28
C LEU A 231 7.47 4.28 29.41
N ASN A 232 8.07 3.56 30.35
CA ASN A 232 9.50 3.58 30.58
C ASN A 232 10.15 2.27 30.11
N LEU A 233 11.47 2.23 30.12
CA LEU A 233 12.24 1.07 29.68
C LEU A 233 12.00 -0.18 30.55
N GLU A 234 11.64 -0.01 31.82
CA GLU A 234 11.31 -1.12 32.72
C GLU A 234 9.99 -1.78 32.35
N ASP A 235 8.99 -1.03 31.88
CA ASP A 235 7.72 -1.61 31.40
C ASP A 235 7.96 -2.54 30.20
N VAL A 236 8.80 -2.10 29.27
CA VAL A 236 9.20 -2.89 28.08
C VAL A 236 10.02 -4.11 28.51
N ARG A 237 10.98 -3.95 29.43
CA ARG A 237 11.75 -5.07 29.98
C ARG A 237 10.86 -6.08 30.68
N LYS A 238 9.87 -5.62 31.44
CA LYS A 238 8.93 -6.46 32.20
C LYS A 238 8.10 -7.34 31.26
N VAL A 239 7.57 -6.80 30.16
CA VAL A 239 6.78 -7.63 29.22
C VAL A 239 7.65 -8.66 28.51
N ILE A 240 8.87 -8.30 28.10
CA ILE A 240 9.81 -9.22 27.47
C ILE A 240 10.17 -10.34 28.45
N THR A 241 10.64 -9.97 29.64
CA THR A 241 11.09 -10.94 30.64
C THR A 241 9.96 -11.78 31.20
N HIS A 242 8.71 -11.31 31.22
CA HIS A 242 7.60 -12.10 31.75
C HIS A 242 6.94 -12.99 30.67
N TYR A 243 6.65 -12.42 29.50
CA TYR A 243 5.82 -13.07 28.49
C TYR A 243 6.60 -13.68 27.33
N TRP A 244 7.87 -13.36 27.14
CA TRP A 244 8.67 -13.96 26.09
C TRP A 244 9.61 -15.02 26.64
N GLN A 245 9.18 -15.80 27.62
CA GLN A 245 9.97 -16.92 28.13
C GLN A 245 10.24 -17.96 27.02
N PRO A 246 11.42 -18.63 27.00
CA PRO A 246 11.74 -19.62 25.97
C PRO A 246 10.72 -20.76 25.85
N SER A 247 10.01 -21.08 26.94
CA SER A 247 8.92 -22.07 26.95
C SER A 247 7.71 -21.67 26.11
N TYR A 248 7.57 -20.39 25.75
CA TYR A 248 6.43 -19.84 25.02
C TYR A 248 6.71 -19.63 23.53
N LEU A 249 7.99 -19.64 23.14
CA LEU A 249 8.41 -19.50 21.75
C LEU A 249 7.99 -20.73 20.93
N GLN A 250 7.26 -20.49 19.85
CA GLN A 250 6.98 -21.51 18.84
C GLN A 250 7.71 -21.19 17.54
N ILE A 251 8.14 -22.23 16.83
CA ILE A 251 8.83 -22.10 15.55
C ILE A 251 8.01 -22.83 14.48
N ILE A 252 7.65 -22.12 13.42
CA ILE A 252 6.99 -22.69 12.25
C ILE A 252 7.95 -22.61 11.08
N GLN A 253 8.24 -23.76 10.46
CA GLN A 253 9.05 -23.84 9.25
C GLN A 253 8.21 -24.31 8.07
N GLN A 254 8.37 -23.62 6.94
CA GLN A 254 7.84 -24.09 5.66
C GLN A 254 8.96 -24.07 4.62
N THR A 255 9.37 -25.24 4.13
CA THR A 255 10.43 -25.40 3.12
C THR A 255 10.18 -26.62 2.24
N PRO A 256 10.71 -26.67 1.01
CA PRO A 256 10.63 -27.86 0.18
C PRO A 256 11.19 -29.10 0.89
N HIS A 257 12.38 -28.95 1.49
CA HIS A 257 13.03 -30.00 2.29
C HIS A 257 13.12 -29.52 3.75
N PRO A 258 12.34 -30.12 4.67
CA PRO A 258 12.45 -29.80 6.09
C PRO A 258 13.88 -30.01 6.59
N VAL A 259 14.46 -28.98 7.19
CA VAL A 259 15.81 -29.03 7.76
C VAL A 259 15.67 -29.42 9.23
N SER A 260 16.40 -30.46 9.66
CA SER A 260 16.39 -30.86 11.08
C SER A 260 16.96 -29.74 11.95
N ILE A 261 16.27 -29.45 13.05
CA ILE A 261 16.56 -28.33 13.94
C ILE A 261 17.13 -28.89 15.25
N SER A 262 18.43 -28.74 15.50
CA SER A 262 19.04 -28.98 16.82
C SER A 262 19.40 -27.65 17.49
N LEU A 263 18.92 -27.39 18.70
CA LEU A 263 19.30 -26.18 19.47
C LEU A 263 20.81 -26.20 19.72
N GLN A 264 21.53 -25.16 19.31
CA GLN A 264 22.95 -25.03 19.66
C GLN A 264 23.04 -24.50 21.10
N LYS A 265 23.72 -25.24 21.96
CA LYS A 265 24.13 -24.74 23.29
C LYS A 265 25.39 -23.90 23.13
N ASN A 266 25.51 -22.82 23.90
CA ASN A 266 26.62 -21.87 23.93
C ASN A 266 26.78 -21.05 22.64
N LEU A 267 25.84 -20.13 22.41
CA LEU A 267 25.97 -19.11 21.38
C LEU A 267 26.85 -17.96 21.91
N SER A 268 27.77 -17.47 21.09
CA SER A 268 28.58 -16.30 21.44
C SER A 268 27.82 -15.02 21.14
N PHE A 269 27.64 -14.17 22.16
CA PHE A 269 26.91 -12.89 22.10
C PHE A 269 27.68 -11.76 21.38
N ASN A 270 28.67 -12.09 20.55
CA ASN A 270 29.79 -11.18 20.25
C ASN A 270 29.47 -10.01 19.29
N LYS A 271 28.21 -9.70 18.97
CA LYS A 271 27.92 -8.54 18.12
C LYS A 271 26.55 -7.92 18.40
N ALA A 272 26.50 -7.13 19.48
CA ALA A 272 25.38 -6.24 19.77
C ALA A 272 25.13 -5.25 18.61
N ILE A 273 23.87 -5.04 18.28
CA ILE A 273 23.46 -3.99 17.34
C ILE A 273 23.66 -2.65 18.01
N SER A 274 24.40 -1.76 17.35
CA SER A 274 24.58 -0.38 17.79
C SER A 274 23.60 0.52 17.05
N TYR A 275 23.01 1.47 17.78
CA TYR A 275 22.20 2.54 17.22
C TYR A 275 23.01 3.83 17.19
N SER A 276 23.01 4.49 16.02
CA SER A 276 23.63 5.81 15.89
C SER A 276 22.73 6.86 16.57
N PRO A 277 23.33 7.91 17.18
CA PRO A 277 22.55 9.04 17.66
C PRO A 277 21.79 9.69 16.49
N VAL A 278 20.63 10.28 16.80
CA VAL A 278 19.86 11.02 15.79
C VAL A 278 20.66 12.25 15.38
N PRO A 279 20.98 12.42 14.09
CA PRO A 279 21.77 13.55 13.64
C PRO A 279 20.91 14.83 13.59
N GLU A 280 21.58 15.97 13.47
CA GLU A 280 20.91 17.24 13.24
C GLU A 280 20.58 17.42 11.74
N LEU A 281 19.32 17.79 11.45
CA LEU A 281 18.90 18.16 10.10
C LEU A 281 19.21 19.63 9.83
N LYS A 282 20.01 19.92 8.82
CA LYS A 282 20.34 21.29 8.42
C LYS A 282 19.15 21.93 7.70
N LEU A 283 18.36 22.71 8.42
CA LEU A 283 17.20 23.40 7.85
C LEU A 283 17.63 24.65 7.05
N PRO A 284 16.95 24.95 5.92
CA PRO A 284 17.21 26.15 5.14
C PRO A 284 16.80 27.41 5.90
N VAL A 285 17.49 28.52 5.64
CA VAL A 285 17.04 29.86 6.03
C VAL A 285 16.13 30.40 4.93
N SER A 286 14.90 30.77 5.27
CA SER A 286 13.95 31.35 4.32
C SER A 286 14.48 32.64 3.68
N LEU A 287 14.08 32.90 2.43
CA LEU A 287 14.31 34.19 1.78
C LEU A 287 13.57 35.31 2.51
N ALA A 288 14.13 36.53 2.44
CA ALA A 288 13.49 37.71 2.99
C ALA A 288 12.14 38.04 2.30
N ASN A 289 12.03 37.74 1.00
CA ASN A 289 10.82 37.90 0.21
C ASN A 289 10.51 36.59 -0.54
N PRO A 290 9.23 36.25 -0.74
CA PRO A 290 8.85 35.11 -1.58
C PRO A 290 9.27 35.34 -3.04
N ILE A 291 9.50 34.24 -3.77
CA ILE A 291 9.58 34.32 -5.23
C ILE A 291 8.21 34.69 -5.83
N ALA A 292 8.20 35.14 -7.08
CA ALA A 292 6.94 35.39 -7.77
C ALA A 292 6.12 34.08 -7.93
N TYR A 293 4.87 34.13 -7.52
CA TYR A 293 3.90 33.03 -7.67
C TYR A 293 2.57 33.55 -8.21
N LYS A 294 1.79 32.66 -8.84
CA LYS A 294 0.46 32.93 -9.39
C LYS A 294 -0.61 32.31 -8.50
N LEU A 295 -1.64 33.08 -8.16
CA LEU A 295 -2.90 32.55 -7.61
C LEU A 295 -3.73 31.97 -8.77
N VAL A 296 -3.94 30.66 -8.78
CA VAL A 296 -4.73 29.96 -9.82
C VAL A 296 -6.21 29.93 -9.43
N ARG A 297 -6.49 29.65 -8.15
CA ARG A 297 -7.82 29.68 -7.52
C ARG A 297 -7.65 30.00 -6.02
N PRO A 298 -8.71 30.34 -5.26
CA PRO A 298 -8.60 30.92 -3.91
C PRO A 298 -7.65 30.20 -2.93
N ASP A 299 -7.53 28.88 -3.06
CA ASP A 299 -6.72 28.02 -2.20
C ASP A 299 -5.49 27.42 -2.90
N PHE A 300 -5.19 27.78 -4.15
CA PHE A 300 -4.15 27.14 -4.94
C PHE A 300 -3.24 28.12 -5.70
N TYR A 301 -1.94 27.87 -5.58
CA TYR A 301 -0.87 28.72 -6.06
C TYR A 301 0.11 27.92 -6.91
N SER A 302 0.75 28.56 -7.88
CA SER A 302 1.82 27.96 -8.66
C SER A 302 3.00 28.89 -8.87
N ALA A 303 4.20 28.33 -8.96
CA ALA A 303 5.41 29.03 -9.33
C ALA A 303 6.35 28.10 -10.11
N ARG A 304 7.35 28.69 -10.77
CA ARG A 304 8.44 27.94 -11.41
C ARG A 304 9.77 28.48 -10.90
N LEU A 305 10.64 27.59 -10.44
CA LEU A 305 11.98 27.95 -10.00
C LEU A 305 12.92 28.18 -11.18
N ASP A 306 14.04 28.87 -10.94
CA ASP A 306 15.07 29.14 -11.95
C ASP A 306 15.70 27.85 -12.53
N ASN A 307 15.73 26.77 -11.75
CA ASN A 307 16.16 25.44 -12.21
C ASN A 307 15.07 24.66 -12.96
N GLY A 308 13.92 25.27 -13.24
CA GLY A 308 12.83 24.68 -14.01
C GLY A 308 11.83 23.86 -13.20
N LEU A 309 12.09 23.57 -11.92
CA LEU A 309 11.17 22.83 -11.04
C LEU A 309 9.83 23.58 -10.91
N THR A 310 8.73 22.86 -11.12
CA THR A 310 7.38 23.40 -10.93
C THR A 310 6.96 23.25 -9.47
N LEU A 311 6.45 24.33 -8.87
CA LEU A 311 5.90 24.35 -7.51
C LEU A 311 4.38 24.57 -7.58
N LEU A 312 3.63 23.69 -6.92
CA LEU A 312 2.18 23.73 -6.80
C LEU A 312 1.82 23.67 -5.32
N TYR A 313 1.04 24.63 -4.84
CA TYR A 313 0.70 24.70 -3.42
C TYR A 313 -0.79 24.91 -3.20
N ARG A 314 -1.42 23.99 -2.47
CA ARG A 314 -2.78 24.17 -1.96
C ARG A 314 -2.72 24.51 -0.47
N TYR A 315 -3.17 25.72 -0.13
CA TYR A 315 -3.15 26.24 1.23
C TYR A 315 -4.46 25.93 1.95
N LEU A 316 -4.37 25.19 3.06
CA LEU A 316 -5.46 24.79 3.93
C LEU A 316 -5.05 25.06 5.40
N PRO A 317 -5.43 26.22 5.99
CA PRO A 317 -4.89 26.71 7.26
C PRO A 317 -5.05 25.76 8.44
N ASP A 318 -6.23 25.15 8.58
CA ASP A 318 -6.57 24.34 9.76
C ASP A 318 -6.16 22.87 9.62
N ARG A 319 -5.35 22.54 8.59
CA ARG A 319 -4.99 21.16 8.30
C ARG A 319 -3.85 20.67 9.20
N PRO A 320 -4.05 19.61 10.00
CA PRO A 320 -3.04 19.10 10.92
C PRO A 320 -1.93 18.29 10.23
N ILE A 321 -2.27 17.68 9.09
CA ILE A 321 -1.39 16.82 8.29
C ILE A 321 -1.17 17.46 6.92
N ASN A 322 0.09 17.72 6.60
CA ASN A 322 0.51 18.19 5.30
C ASN A 322 0.89 17.00 4.41
N GLY A 323 0.44 17.03 3.16
CA GLY A 323 0.80 16.07 2.13
C GLY A 323 1.70 16.72 1.10
N PHE A 324 2.69 15.99 0.60
CA PHE A 324 3.59 16.47 -0.44
C PHE A 324 3.93 15.36 -1.42
N ALA A 325 4.17 15.72 -2.67
CA ALA A 325 4.61 14.79 -3.69
C ALA A 325 5.47 15.47 -4.75
N LEU A 326 6.60 14.85 -5.06
CA LEU A 326 7.49 15.24 -6.13
C LEU A 326 7.39 14.19 -7.25
N ALA A 327 6.79 14.56 -8.37
CA ALA A 327 6.56 13.66 -9.50
C ALA A 327 7.41 14.04 -10.71
N THR A 328 7.77 13.06 -11.53
CA THR A 328 8.47 13.23 -12.79
C THR A 328 7.96 12.27 -13.86
N ASP A 329 8.08 12.67 -15.14
CA ASP A 329 7.86 11.83 -16.31
C ASP A 329 9.00 10.82 -16.56
N ILE A 330 10.10 10.89 -15.80
CA ILE A 330 11.16 9.88 -15.80
C ILE A 330 10.61 8.59 -15.19
N CYS A 331 10.40 7.58 -16.03
CA CYS A 331 9.72 6.34 -15.69
C CYS A 331 10.28 5.14 -16.46
N GLN A 332 9.63 3.98 -16.32
CA GLN A 332 10.00 2.76 -17.04
C GLN A 332 9.94 2.91 -18.58
N LEU A 333 9.12 3.83 -19.11
CA LEU A 333 9.00 4.02 -20.56
C LEU A 333 10.25 4.69 -21.15
N ASN A 334 11.04 5.38 -20.34
CA ASN A 334 12.31 5.95 -20.78
C ASN A 334 13.45 4.90 -20.79
N GLU A 335 13.19 3.66 -20.35
CA GLU A 335 14.18 2.59 -20.33
C GLU A 335 14.29 1.91 -21.71
N ASN A 336 15.51 1.79 -22.22
CA ASN A 336 15.77 0.92 -23.36
C ASN A 336 15.67 -0.56 -22.95
N LYS A 337 15.63 -1.47 -23.94
CA LYS A 337 15.55 -2.93 -23.71
C LYS A 337 16.60 -3.46 -22.72
N ASN A 338 17.79 -2.86 -22.67
CA ASN A 338 18.87 -3.25 -21.77
C ASN A 338 18.87 -2.53 -20.42
N GLN A 339 17.98 -1.57 -20.21
CA GLN A 339 17.87 -0.72 -19.03
C GLN A 339 16.65 -1.07 -18.16
N ARG A 340 15.89 -2.11 -18.51
CA ARG A 340 14.63 -2.43 -17.83
C ARG A 340 14.78 -2.64 -16.34
N GLY A 341 13.97 -1.96 -15.53
CA GLY A 341 14.06 -2.01 -14.07
C GLY A 341 15.16 -1.14 -13.47
N LEU A 342 15.91 -0.37 -14.26
CA LEU A 342 16.85 0.62 -13.73
C LEU A 342 16.14 1.78 -13.03
N ASN A 343 15.02 2.27 -13.59
CA ASN A 343 14.24 3.31 -12.95
C ASN A 343 13.71 2.83 -11.60
N TYR A 344 13.17 1.61 -11.54
CA TYR A 344 12.75 0.99 -10.28
C TYR A 344 13.89 0.92 -9.25
N LEU A 345 15.05 0.40 -9.64
CA LEU A 345 16.20 0.27 -8.74
C LEU A 345 16.74 1.64 -8.29
N CYS A 346 16.88 2.58 -9.22
CA CYS A 346 17.37 3.93 -8.94
C CYS A 346 16.45 4.67 -7.99
N SER A 347 15.18 4.85 -8.38
CA SER A 347 14.19 5.60 -7.59
C SER A 347 13.96 4.99 -6.20
N SER A 348 13.99 3.66 -6.08
CA SER A 348 13.89 2.98 -4.78
C SER A 348 15.15 3.14 -3.93
N ALA A 349 16.34 3.18 -4.56
CA ALA A 349 17.60 3.36 -3.86
C ALA A 349 17.78 4.79 -3.32
N LEU A 350 17.19 5.80 -3.97
CA LEU A 350 17.21 7.20 -3.50
C LEU A 350 16.69 7.35 -2.06
N LEU A 351 15.74 6.52 -1.64
CA LEU A 351 15.15 6.61 -0.30
C LEU A 351 15.96 5.93 0.81
N HIS A 352 17.21 5.51 0.54
CA HIS A 352 18.04 4.83 1.52
C HIS A 352 19.06 5.75 2.17
N SER A 353 19.92 6.41 1.39
CA SER A 353 20.99 7.25 1.93
C SER A 353 21.33 8.40 1.00
N SER A 354 21.90 9.44 1.59
CA SER A 354 22.35 10.65 0.93
C SER A 354 23.84 10.87 1.21
N GLN A 355 24.42 11.87 0.56
CA GLN A 355 25.82 12.24 0.76
C GLN A 355 26.09 12.69 2.19
N ASN A 356 25.09 13.25 2.88
CA ASN A 356 25.23 13.75 4.25
C ASN A 356 24.72 12.81 5.34
N TYR A 357 23.85 11.85 5.00
CA TYR A 357 23.20 10.99 5.99
C TYR A 357 23.17 9.53 5.54
N SER A 358 23.59 8.65 6.45
CA SER A 358 23.43 7.20 6.30
C SER A 358 21.96 6.78 6.38
N ALA A 359 21.67 5.54 6.00
CA ALA A 359 20.28 5.05 6.04
C ALA A 359 19.68 4.97 7.44
N ASP A 360 20.48 4.62 8.45
CA ASP A 360 20.00 4.57 9.84
C ASP A 360 19.70 5.97 10.37
N GLU A 361 20.49 6.96 9.97
CA GLU A 361 20.27 8.38 10.26
C GLU A 361 18.98 8.90 9.61
N ILE A 362 18.76 8.61 8.32
CA ILE A 362 17.51 8.97 7.61
C ILE A 362 16.28 8.35 8.29
N LEU A 363 16.33 7.07 8.66
CA LEU A 363 15.23 6.40 9.37
C LEU A 363 14.96 7.04 10.74
N SER A 364 16.00 7.46 11.44
CA SER A 364 15.88 8.14 12.73
C SER A 364 15.25 9.53 12.57
N LEU A 365 15.63 10.27 11.53
CA LEU A 365 15.04 11.58 11.19
C LEU A 365 13.55 11.44 10.81
N TYR A 366 13.16 10.43 10.03
CA TYR A 366 11.76 10.15 9.73
C TYR A 366 10.94 9.94 11.00
N ARG A 367 11.43 9.14 11.95
CA ARG A 367 10.71 8.86 13.20
C ARG A 367 10.70 10.07 14.13
N LEU A 368 11.77 10.84 14.15
CA LEU A 368 11.87 12.07 14.94
C LEU A 368 10.84 13.12 14.49
N TYR A 369 10.78 13.40 13.19
CA TYR A 369 9.89 14.42 12.61
C TYR A 369 8.53 13.85 12.17
N GLY A 370 8.29 12.56 12.39
CA GLY A 370 7.07 11.87 11.96
C GLY A 370 6.87 11.90 10.45
N VAL A 371 7.92 11.94 9.64
CA VAL A 371 7.82 12.02 8.18
C VAL A 371 7.63 10.63 7.59
N SER A 372 6.62 10.50 6.73
CA SER A 372 6.47 9.35 5.84
C SER A 372 6.89 9.78 4.43
N LEU A 373 7.77 9.00 3.78
CA LEU A 373 8.15 9.19 2.38
C LEU A 373 8.29 7.83 1.69
N LYS A 374 7.66 7.70 0.53
CA LYS A 374 7.71 6.51 -0.31
C LYS A 374 7.83 6.90 -1.78
N VAL A 375 8.21 5.92 -2.60
CA VAL A 375 8.21 6.03 -4.06
C VAL A 375 7.11 5.15 -4.63
N GLU A 376 6.38 5.69 -5.61
CA GLU A 376 5.36 4.98 -6.38
C GLU A 376 5.76 4.99 -7.86
N HIS A 377 5.73 3.80 -8.47
CA HIS A 377 6.05 3.59 -9.88
C HIS A 377 4.75 3.45 -10.66
N SER A 378 4.41 4.47 -11.45
CA SER A 378 3.30 4.41 -12.40
C SER A 378 3.82 4.06 -13.79
N LEU A 379 2.91 3.83 -14.75
CA LEU A 379 3.30 3.47 -16.11
C LEU A 379 4.16 4.55 -16.77
N ASP A 380 3.83 5.83 -16.57
CA ASP A 380 4.42 6.99 -17.23
C ASP A 380 4.94 8.06 -16.26
N THR A 381 4.94 7.78 -14.95
CA THR A 381 5.54 8.67 -13.93
C THR A 381 6.24 7.89 -12.83
N THR A 382 7.22 8.54 -12.20
CA THR A 382 7.77 8.14 -10.90
C THR A 382 7.42 9.22 -9.88
N ILE A 383 6.84 8.84 -8.74
CA ILE A 383 6.31 9.80 -7.76
C ILE A 383 6.90 9.53 -6.39
N PHE A 384 7.55 10.51 -5.80
CA PHE A 384 7.99 10.50 -4.41
C PHE A 384 6.95 11.21 -3.57
N ARG A 385 6.18 10.46 -2.77
CA ARG A 385 5.03 10.95 -2.02
C ARG A 385 5.24 10.80 -0.53
N GLY A 386 4.87 11.82 0.23
CA GLY A 386 4.97 11.79 1.67
C GLY A 386 3.91 12.59 2.40
N LYS A 387 3.91 12.43 3.72
CA LYS A 387 3.13 13.24 4.66
C LYS A 387 3.90 13.53 5.93
N CYS A 388 3.54 14.64 6.57
CA CYS A 388 4.14 15.16 7.79
C CYS A 388 3.08 15.92 8.61
N PHE A 389 3.32 16.14 9.91
CA PHE A 389 2.50 17.06 10.69
C PHE A 389 2.78 18.51 10.29
N HIS A 390 1.82 19.40 10.52
CA HIS A 390 1.86 20.79 10.07
C HIS A 390 3.18 21.54 10.37
N LYS A 391 3.79 21.30 11.55
CA LYS A 391 5.05 21.93 11.96
C LYS A 391 6.28 21.40 11.23
N GLU A 392 6.18 20.19 10.66
CA GLU A 392 7.31 19.43 10.14
C GLU A 392 7.42 19.49 8.61
N LEU A 393 6.67 20.39 7.95
CA LEU A 393 6.71 20.53 6.50
C LEU A 393 8.11 20.89 5.98
N VAL A 394 8.77 21.85 6.62
CA VAL A 394 10.11 22.27 6.20
C VAL A 394 11.13 21.13 6.37
N PRO A 395 11.24 20.47 7.55
CA PRO A 395 12.03 19.25 7.70
C PRO A 395 11.72 18.16 6.67
N ALA A 396 10.44 17.89 6.39
CA ALA A 396 10.03 16.84 5.46
C ALA A 396 10.47 17.14 4.02
N LEU A 397 10.29 18.38 3.56
CA LEU A 397 10.73 18.81 2.22
C LEU A 397 12.26 18.82 2.12
N THR A 398 12.97 19.21 3.19
CA THR A 398 14.44 19.13 3.24
C THR A 398 14.94 17.69 3.14
N LEU A 399 14.33 16.75 3.87
CA LEU A 399 14.68 15.32 3.77
C LEU A 399 14.42 14.75 2.37
N MET A 400 13.30 15.12 1.76
CA MET A 400 12.98 14.69 0.39
C MET A 400 14.01 15.23 -0.61
N GLU A 401 14.40 16.49 -0.49
CA GLU A 401 15.41 17.11 -1.35
C GLU A 401 16.77 16.41 -1.21
N GLU A 402 17.23 16.21 0.03
CA GLU A 402 18.51 15.57 0.33
C GLU A 402 18.59 14.15 -0.29
N LEU A 403 17.51 13.37 -0.19
CA LEU A 403 17.46 12.00 -0.72
C LEU A 403 17.40 11.95 -2.26
N ILE A 404 16.63 12.83 -2.88
CA ILE A 404 16.38 12.77 -4.32
C ILE A 404 17.49 13.47 -5.10
N PHE A 405 18.03 14.57 -4.56
CA PHE A 405 18.97 15.44 -5.26
C PHE A 405 20.43 15.30 -4.78
N HIS A 406 20.66 14.69 -3.61
CA HIS A 406 22.00 14.40 -3.06
C HIS A 406 22.19 12.92 -2.65
N PRO A 407 21.85 11.92 -3.49
CA PRO A 407 21.98 10.52 -3.11
C PRO A 407 23.44 10.05 -3.02
N ALA A 408 23.70 9.07 -2.15
CA ALA A 408 25.01 8.41 -2.03
C ALA A 408 25.11 7.04 -2.73
N PHE A 409 23.97 6.41 -3.08
CA PHE A 409 23.86 5.06 -3.67
C PHE A 409 24.86 4.01 -3.14
N GLU A 410 24.42 3.17 -2.20
CA GLU A 410 25.27 2.08 -1.70
C GLU A 410 24.93 0.73 -2.33
N GLU A 411 25.97 -0.01 -2.77
CA GLU A 411 25.83 -1.33 -3.41
C GLU A 411 25.03 -2.32 -2.54
N LYS A 412 25.18 -2.25 -1.22
CA LYS A 412 24.45 -3.13 -0.28
C LYS A 412 22.93 -2.96 -0.39
N TYR A 413 22.43 -1.73 -0.58
CA TYR A 413 20.99 -1.46 -0.70
C TYR A 413 20.46 -1.78 -2.10
N ILE A 414 21.26 -1.59 -3.15
CA ILE A 414 20.88 -2.04 -4.50
C ILE A 414 20.72 -3.56 -4.54
N ASN A 415 21.66 -4.29 -3.93
CA ASN A 415 21.56 -5.75 -3.83
C ASN A 415 20.36 -6.20 -2.98
N LEU A 416 20.04 -5.48 -1.91
CA LEU A 416 18.84 -5.72 -1.11
C LEU A 416 17.56 -5.53 -1.94
N LEU A 417 17.44 -4.41 -2.67
CA LEU A 417 16.30 -4.12 -3.54
C LEU A 417 16.14 -5.18 -4.64
N LYS A 418 17.25 -5.61 -5.25
CA LYS A 418 17.26 -6.72 -6.23
C LYS A 418 16.76 -8.02 -5.60
N ALA A 419 17.27 -8.38 -4.42
CA ALA A 419 16.87 -9.61 -3.73
C ALA A 419 15.37 -9.60 -3.38
N ALA A 420 14.86 -8.49 -2.84
CA ALA A 420 13.45 -8.31 -2.52
C ALA A 420 12.55 -8.38 -3.76
N ALA A 421 12.94 -7.71 -4.86
CA ALA A 421 12.19 -7.73 -6.11
C ALA A 421 12.21 -9.12 -6.78
N ILE A 422 13.34 -9.82 -6.79
CA ILE A 422 13.43 -11.19 -7.33
C ILE A 422 12.56 -12.15 -6.53
N ASP A 423 12.55 -12.02 -5.20
CA ASP A 423 11.71 -12.82 -4.31
C ASP A 423 10.21 -12.55 -4.54
N MET A 424 9.82 -11.28 -4.70
CA MET A 424 8.46 -10.90 -5.13
C MET A 424 8.09 -11.55 -6.49
N LEU A 425 8.94 -11.42 -7.50
CA LEU A 425 8.69 -12.01 -8.82
C LEU A 425 8.57 -13.55 -8.78
N ARG A 426 9.30 -14.22 -7.89
CA ARG A 426 9.18 -15.68 -7.69
C ARG A 426 7.84 -16.03 -7.05
N ARG A 427 7.41 -15.28 -6.03
CA ARG A 427 6.10 -15.49 -5.41
C ARG A 427 4.96 -15.23 -6.39
N ASP A 428 5.03 -14.15 -7.15
CA ASP A 428 4.04 -13.84 -8.18
C ASP A 428 3.89 -14.97 -9.19
N LYS A 429 5.00 -15.60 -9.59
CA LYS A 429 4.98 -16.75 -10.51
C LYS A 429 4.32 -17.99 -9.91
N GLN A 430 4.20 -18.08 -8.59
CA GLN A 430 3.50 -19.17 -7.90
C GLN A 430 2.01 -18.89 -7.72
N MET A 431 1.55 -17.66 -7.99
CA MET A 431 0.14 -17.26 -7.87
C MET A 431 -0.57 -17.44 -9.22
N PRO A 432 -1.54 -18.36 -9.32
CA PRO A 432 -2.24 -18.64 -10.59
C PRO A 432 -2.88 -17.40 -11.24
N TYR A 433 -3.46 -16.51 -10.44
CA TYR A 433 -4.11 -15.28 -10.94
C TYR A 433 -3.09 -14.30 -11.53
N SER A 434 -1.97 -14.07 -10.86
CA SER A 434 -0.88 -13.24 -11.39
C SER A 434 -0.31 -13.84 -12.66
N GLU A 435 -0.10 -15.15 -12.70
CA GLU A 435 0.41 -15.80 -13.91
C GLU A 435 -0.55 -15.64 -15.09
N ALA A 436 -1.84 -15.87 -14.88
CA ALA A 436 -2.87 -15.72 -15.91
C ALA A 436 -2.95 -14.29 -16.44
N PHE A 437 -2.93 -13.28 -15.55
CA PHE A 437 -2.90 -11.87 -15.94
C PHE A 437 -1.70 -11.55 -16.82
N TYR A 438 -0.47 -11.93 -16.41
CA TYR A 438 0.72 -11.59 -17.20
C TYR A 438 0.79 -12.33 -18.53
N HIS A 439 0.34 -13.58 -18.59
CA HIS A 439 0.25 -14.28 -19.89
C HIS A 439 -0.76 -13.61 -20.82
N TRP A 440 -1.91 -13.18 -20.32
CA TRP A 440 -2.85 -12.35 -21.08
C TRP A 440 -2.19 -11.02 -21.51
N PHE A 441 -1.56 -10.31 -20.58
CA PHE A 441 -0.90 -9.02 -20.84
C PHE A 441 0.15 -9.14 -21.95
N TYR A 442 0.93 -10.23 -21.97
CA TYR A 442 1.92 -10.48 -23.01
C TYR A 442 1.32 -10.80 -24.38
N LEU A 443 0.04 -11.19 -24.47
CA LEU A 443 -0.65 -11.26 -25.75
C LEU A 443 -0.82 -9.86 -26.35
N LEU A 444 -1.04 -8.84 -25.53
CA LEU A 444 -1.29 -7.47 -25.98
C LEU A 444 0.01 -6.68 -26.17
N PHE A 445 0.91 -6.77 -25.19
CA PHE A 445 2.09 -5.92 -25.08
C PHE A 445 3.39 -6.60 -25.53
N GLY A 446 3.38 -7.94 -25.61
CA GLY A 446 4.58 -8.75 -25.78
C GLY A 446 5.34 -8.96 -24.46
N ALA A 447 6.04 -10.10 -24.35
CA ALA A 447 6.80 -10.48 -23.15
C ALA A 447 7.95 -9.52 -22.81
N ASN A 448 8.37 -8.72 -23.80
CA ASN A 448 9.43 -7.75 -23.70
C ASN A 448 8.89 -6.33 -23.90
N SER A 449 7.72 -5.99 -23.36
CA SER A 449 7.20 -4.62 -23.42
C SER A 449 7.78 -3.74 -22.31
N PRO A 450 8.08 -2.45 -22.56
CA PRO A 450 8.37 -1.48 -21.49
C PRO A 450 7.12 -1.14 -20.65
N TYR A 451 5.92 -1.46 -21.14
CA TYR A 451 4.66 -1.32 -20.39
C TYR A 451 4.41 -2.45 -19.37
N GLY A 452 5.30 -3.44 -19.31
CA GLY A 452 5.18 -4.57 -18.39
C GLY A 452 5.48 -4.19 -16.95
N ARG A 453 6.25 -5.04 -16.27
CA ARG A 453 6.60 -4.82 -14.85
C ARG A 453 7.65 -3.71 -14.74
N TYR A 454 7.40 -2.72 -13.88
CA TYR A 454 8.35 -1.64 -13.56
C TYR A 454 9.68 -2.14 -13.00
N SER A 455 9.69 -3.28 -12.31
CA SER A 455 10.91 -3.92 -11.84
C SER A 455 11.69 -4.63 -12.95
N GLY A 456 11.14 -4.72 -14.17
CA GLY A 456 11.56 -5.69 -15.17
C GLY A 456 11.33 -7.14 -14.71
N ASN A 457 12.06 -8.06 -15.31
CA ASN A 457 12.08 -9.47 -14.93
C ASN A 457 13.35 -9.85 -14.16
N ILE A 458 13.44 -11.11 -13.70
CA ILE A 458 14.59 -11.60 -12.90
C ILE A 458 15.93 -11.41 -13.64
N SER A 459 15.96 -11.62 -14.96
CA SER A 459 17.19 -11.41 -15.75
C SER A 459 17.58 -9.95 -15.87
N ASP A 460 16.61 -9.05 -15.99
CA ASP A 460 16.85 -7.60 -16.04
C ASP A 460 17.46 -7.13 -14.71
N LEU A 461 16.83 -7.46 -13.58
CA LEU A 461 17.34 -7.11 -12.25
C LEU A 461 18.75 -7.63 -11.99
N LYS A 462 19.05 -8.87 -12.39
CA LYS A 462 20.38 -9.48 -12.20
C LYS A 462 21.48 -8.73 -12.96
N ARG A 463 21.16 -8.14 -14.11
CA ARG A 463 22.13 -7.46 -14.99
C ARG A 463 22.63 -6.15 -14.41
N HIS A 464 21.79 -5.43 -13.67
CA HIS A 464 22.12 -4.09 -13.20
C HIS A 464 23.04 -4.11 -11.99
N ASN A 465 23.99 -3.18 -11.97
CA ASN A 465 24.96 -2.95 -10.90
C ASN A 465 24.86 -1.50 -10.40
N LEU A 466 25.69 -1.13 -9.43
CA LEU A 466 25.75 0.24 -8.89
C LEU A 466 26.00 1.29 -9.98
N GLU A 467 27.00 1.06 -10.83
CA GLU A 467 27.36 1.97 -11.91
C GLU A 467 26.19 2.26 -12.87
N ALA A 468 25.42 1.24 -13.24
CA ALA A 468 24.25 1.42 -14.10
C ALA A 468 23.16 2.29 -13.45
N VAL A 469 22.97 2.15 -12.12
CA VAL A 469 22.04 2.98 -11.35
C VAL A 469 22.52 4.43 -11.27
N GLU A 470 23.80 4.65 -10.98
CA GLU A 470 24.39 5.99 -10.93
C GLU A 470 24.35 6.68 -12.29
N ASN A 471 24.63 5.95 -13.37
CA ASN A 471 24.56 6.50 -14.72
C ASN A 471 23.12 6.82 -15.13
N TRP A 472 22.15 5.98 -14.76
CA TRP A 472 20.73 6.29 -14.95
C TRP A 472 20.32 7.57 -14.22
N TYR A 473 20.76 7.73 -12.96
CA TYR A 473 20.51 8.93 -12.17
C TYR A 473 21.11 10.18 -12.84
N LYS A 474 22.41 10.17 -13.15
CA LYS A 474 23.12 11.30 -13.77
C LYS A 474 22.50 11.74 -15.09
N THR A 475 22.00 10.78 -15.88
CA THR A 475 21.44 11.04 -17.21
C THR A 475 20.02 11.60 -17.14
N ASN A 476 19.20 11.09 -16.22
CA ASN A 476 17.76 11.34 -16.25
C ASN A 476 17.25 12.25 -15.13
N TYR A 477 17.81 12.20 -13.91
CA TYR A 477 17.23 12.91 -12.75
C TYR A 477 17.54 14.40 -12.78
N ARG A 478 16.69 15.17 -13.45
CA ARG A 478 16.85 16.60 -13.69
C ARG A 478 15.70 17.40 -13.08
N PRO A 479 15.96 18.47 -12.29
CA PRO A 479 14.93 19.27 -11.62
C PRO A 479 13.85 19.86 -12.54
N ASP A 480 14.18 20.17 -13.79
CA ASP A 480 13.28 20.73 -14.81
C ASP A 480 12.19 19.76 -15.30
N HIS A 481 12.35 18.46 -15.01
CA HIS A 481 11.37 17.40 -15.26
C HIS A 481 10.55 17.00 -14.03
N PHE A 482 10.71 17.73 -12.92
CA PHE A 482 9.95 17.48 -11.71
C PHE A 482 8.84 18.53 -11.50
N SER A 483 7.77 18.07 -10.84
CA SER A 483 6.73 18.92 -10.28
C SER A 483 6.52 18.57 -8.82
N LEU A 484 6.66 19.55 -7.93
CA LEU A 484 6.35 19.44 -6.52
C LEU A 484 4.95 19.97 -6.26
N ALA A 485 4.07 19.14 -5.71
CA ALA A 485 2.80 19.58 -5.15
C ALA A 485 2.81 19.42 -3.63
N VAL A 486 2.28 20.43 -2.93
CA VAL A 486 2.13 20.42 -1.47
C VAL A 486 0.72 20.85 -1.10
N ILE A 487 0.10 20.12 -0.19
CA ILE A 487 -1.23 20.37 0.37
C ILE A 487 -1.04 20.53 1.88
N GLY A 488 -1.26 21.72 2.42
CA GLY A 488 -0.95 21.95 3.84
C GLY A 488 -1.25 23.34 4.35
N SER A 489 -0.81 23.62 5.57
CA SER A 489 -1.19 24.81 6.37
C SER A 489 -0.12 25.90 6.48
N LEU A 490 1.00 25.82 5.76
CA LEU A 490 2.03 26.86 5.78
C LEU A 490 1.64 28.05 4.91
N GLU A 491 1.58 29.27 5.46
CA GLU A 491 1.24 30.47 4.68
C GLU A 491 1.94 30.53 3.31
N PRO A 492 1.23 30.88 2.21
CA PRO A 492 1.79 30.87 0.86
C PRO A 492 3.11 31.63 0.74
N ASP A 493 3.19 32.85 1.29
CA ASP A 493 4.43 33.65 1.25
C ASP A 493 5.60 32.94 1.96
N LYS A 494 5.34 32.26 3.08
CA LYS A 494 6.37 31.48 3.79
C LYS A 494 6.77 30.24 3.01
N PHE A 495 5.83 29.59 2.33
CA PHE A 495 6.14 28.47 1.46
C PHE A 495 7.02 28.91 0.28
N PHE A 496 6.63 29.96 -0.44
CA PHE A 496 7.37 30.48 -1.59
C PHE A 496 8.66 31.24 -1.22
N SER A 497 8.88 31.60 0.05
CA SER A 497 10.19 32.06 0.53
C SER A 497 11.13 30.91 0.92
N THR A 498 10.60 29.75 1.28
CA THR A 498 11.37 28.63 1.85
C THR A 498 11.67 27.53 0.82
N ALA A 499 10.68 27.14 0.01
CA ALA A 499 10.85 26.08 -1.00
C ALA A 499 12.00 26.33 -2.00
N PRO A 500 12.24 27.57 -2.50
CA PRO A 500 13.38 27.84 -3.37
C PRO A 500 14.73 27.66 -2.67
N GLN A 501 14.76 27.73 -1.33
CA GLN A 501 15.97 27.51 -0.55
C GLN A 501 16.26 26.03 -0.30
N ILE A 502 15.23 25.19 -0.40
CA ILE A 502 15.35 23.74 -0.34
C ILE A 502 15.82 23.23 -1.70
N PHE A 503 15.04 23.48 -2.76
CA PHE A 503 15.25 22.87 -4.08
C PHE A 503 16.20 23.68 -4.97
N LYS A 504 17.47 23.77 -4.58
CA LYS A 504 18.49 24.60 -5.27
C LYS A 504 19.27 23.90 -6.38
N LYS A 505 19.12 22.58 -6.55
CA LYS A 505 19.93 21.83 -7.53
C LYS A 505 19.77 22.44 -8.93
N PRO A 506 20.86 22.81 -9.62
CA PRO A 506 20.75 23.38 -10.97
C PRO A 506 20.29 22.31 -11.96
N ALA A 507 19.47 22.71 -12.93
CA ALA A 507 19.20 21.86 -14.09
C ALA A 507 20.44 21.76 -14.98
N PRO A 508 20.76 20.59 -15.54
CA PRO A 508 21.86 20.49 -16.49
C PRO A 508 21.57 21.32 -17.75
N SER A 509 22.62 21.89 -18.37
CA SER A 509 22.47 22.77 -19.54
C SER A 509 22.08 22.05 -20.83
N GLU A 510 22.26 20.74 -20.91
CA GLU A 510 21.97 19.93 -22.10
C GLU A 510 20.48 19.59 -22.19
N ASN A 511 19.95 19.54 -23.41
CA ASN A 511 18.58 19.09 -23.65
C ASN A 511 18.47 17.59 -23.33
N TRP A 512 17.49 17.22 -22.50
CA TRP A 512 17.17 15.82 -22.27
C TRP A 512 16.36 15.26 -23.44
N ILE A 513 16.84 14.14 -24.00
CA ILE A 513 16.12 13.37 -25.01
C ILE A 513 15.69 12.09 -24.33
N GLY A 514 14.49 12.10 -23.75
CA GLY A 514 13.87 10.89 -23.21
C GLY A 514 13.66 9.85 -24.29
N ASN A 515 13.69 8.57 -23.92
CA ASN A 515 13.24 7.52 -24.83
C ASN A 515 11.71 7.49 -24.84
N ASN A 516 11.14 7.43 -26.04
CA ASN A 516 9.74 7.12 -26.27
C ASN A 516 9.66 5.70 -26.84
N PRO A 517 9.10 4.74 -26.10
CA PRO A 517 9.04 3.38 -26.58
C PRO A 517 8.06 3.27 -27.75
N GLU A 518 8.38 2.42 -28.72
CA GLU A 518 7.44 2.08 -29.78
C GLU A 518 6.14 1.52 -29.18
N LEU A 519 5.02 1.83 -29.82
CA LEU A 519 3.73 1.29 -29.42
C LEU A 519 3.75 -0.24 -29.62
N PRO A 520 3.30 -1.00 -28.60
CA PRO A 520 3.27 -2.45 -28.67
C PRO A 520 2.35 -2.94 -29.79
N GLN A 521 2.71 -4.09 -30.36
CA GLN A 521 1.89 -4.80 -31.34
C GLN A 521 1.41 -6.13 -30.73
N PRO A 522 0.09 -6.40 -30.70
CA PRO A 522 -0.42 -7.65 -30.16
C PRO A 522 0.06 -8.88 -30.93
N ILE A 523 0.12 -10.00 -30.23
CA ILE A 523 0.33 -11.31 -30.83
C ILE A 523 -0.91 -11.70 -31.64
N LYS A 524 -0.72 -12.27 -32.84
CA LYS A 524 -1.82 -12.71 -33.74
C LYS A 524 -2.80 -13.74 -33.12
N LYS A 525 -2.43 -14.40 -32.03
CA LYS A 525 -3.28 -15.40 -31.37
C LYS A 525 -4.23 -14.71 -30.39
N HIS A 526 -5.53 -14.74 -30.70
CA HIS A 526 -6.58 -14.13 -29.86
C HIS A 526 -7.01 -14.97 -28.66
N LYS A 527 -6.67 -16.27 -28.62
CA LYS A 527 -7.05 -17.14 -27.50
C LYS A 527 -5.97 -18.17 -27.19
N ILE A 528 -5.60 -18.28 -25.92
CA ILE A 528 -4.72 -19.33 -25.37
C ILE A 528 -5.39 -19.97 -24.16
N ILE A 529 -5.37 -21.30 -24.10
CA ILE A 529 -5.81 -22.08 -22.93
C ILE A 529 -4.59 -22.84 -22.41
N SER A 530 -4.29 -22.70 -21.12
CA SER A 530 -3.21 -23.41 -20.43
C SER A 530 -3.79 -24.39 -19.43
N HIS A 531 -3.41 -25.66 -19.51
CA HIS A 531 -3.81 -26.71 -18.58
C HIS A 531 -2.68 -26.98 -17.59
N LYS A 532 -2.85 -26.52 -16.35
CA LYS A 532 -1.90 -26.64 -15.24
C LYS A 532 -2.49 -27.34 -14.01
N ASN A 533 -3.67 -27.95 -14.13
CA ASN A 533 -4.39 -28.65 -13.05
C ASN A 533 -4.67 -27.71 -11.87
N SER A 534 -5.20 -26.53 -12.18
CA SER A 534 -5.61 -25.56 -11.17
C SER A 534 -6.87 -26.03 -10.46
N PRO A 535 -7.02 -25.80 -9.15
CA PRO A 535 -8.30 -26.02 -8.47
C PRO A 535 -9.40 -25.06 -8.93
N GLN A 536 -9.05 -24.04 -9.72
CA GLN A 536 -9.96 -23.02 -10.23
C GLN A 536 -9.59 -22.60 -11.65
N ALA A 537 -10.59 -22.35 -12.50
CA ALA A 537 -10.39 -21.71 -13.79
C ALA A 537 -10.27 -20.19 -13.64
N ILE A 538 -9.25 -19.61 -14.28
CA ILE A 538 -8.98 -18.17 -14.27
C ILE A 538 -9.05 -17.66 -15.71
N ILE A 539 -10.02 -16.79 -15.96
CA ILE A 539 -10.26 -16.20 -17.27
C ILE A 539 -9.79 -14.75 -17.23
N HIS A 540 -8.92 -14.37 -18.16
CA HIS A 540 -8.61 -12.98 -18.48
C HIS A 540 -8.89 -12.74 -19.95
N LEU A 541 -9.59 -11.65 -20.26
CA LEU A 541 -9.80 -11.19 -21.63
C LEU A 541 -9.75 -9.68 -21.70
N GLY A 542 -9.32 -9.11 -22.82
CA GLY A 542 -9.17 -7.66 -22.92
C GLY A 542 -8.45 -7.19 -24.17
N GLY A 543 -8.27 -5.88 -24.26
CA GLY A 543 -7.82 -5.18 -25.46
C GLY A 543 -7.22 -3.82 -25.18
N PHE A 544 -6.90 -3.10 -26.25
CA PHE A 544 -6.54 -1.69 -26.13
C PHE A 544 -7.77 -0.82 -25.82
N ALA A 545 -7.53 0.37 -25.29
CA ALA A 545 -8.51 1.37 -24.91
C ALA A 545 -7.96 2.78 -25.25
N PRO A 546 -8.77 3.84 -25.14
CA PRO A 546 -8.28 5.22 -25.28
C PRO A 546 -7.10 5.51 -24.35
N ALA A 547 -6.10 6.22 -24.85
CA ALA A 547 -4.97 6.72 -24.07
C ALA A 547 -5.38 7.94 -23.23
N ALA A 548 -4.63 8.28 -22.18
CA ALA A 548 -4.99 9.39 -21.29
C ALA A 548 -4.98 10.76 -22.01
N LYS A 549 -4.14 10.94 -23.04
CA LYS A 549 -4.13 12.16 -23.86
C LYS A 549 -5.46 12.42 -24.59
N ASP A 550 -6.24 11.36 -24.85
CA ASP A 550 -7.61 11.47 -25.35
C ASP A 550 -8.56 11.67 -24.16
N ARG A 551 -8.56 12.88 -23.61
CA ARG A 551 -9.19 13.23 -22.33
C ARG A 551 -10.69 12.90 -22.26
N VAL A 552 -11.41 13.10 -23.37
CA VAL A 552 -12.85 12.84 -23.45
C VAL A 552 -13.10 11.34 -23.45
N ASN A 553 -12.45 10.61 -24.36
CA ASN A 553 -12.69 9.18 -24.50
C ASN A 553 -12.14 8.38 -23.32
N SER A 554 -11.02 8.79 -22.71
CA SER A 554 -10.50 8.14 -21.50
C SER A 554 -11.44 8.30 -20.29
N THR A 555 -11.98 9.51 -20.07
CA THR A 555 -12.97 9.76 -19.01
C THR A 555 -14.24 8.92 -19.23
N ALA A 556 -14.75 8.88 -20.46
CA ALA A 556 -15.92 8.09 -20.79
C ALA A 556 -15.66 6.57 -20.72
N PHE A 557 -14.45 6.11 -21.08
CA PHE A 557 -14.10 4.69 -20.95
C PHE A 557 -13.98 4.28 -19.47
N TYR A 558 -13.51 5.17 -18.59
CA TYR A 558 -13.50 4.91 -17.15
C TYR A 558 -14.92 4.70 -16.59
N LEU A 559 -15.89 5.51 -17.01
CA LEU A 559 -17.30 5.29 -16.69
C LEU A 559 -17.82 3.96 -17.26
N LEU A 560 -17.48 3.63 -18.51
CA LEU A 560 -17.85 2.35 -19.11
C LEU A 560 -17.28 1.15 -18.32
N SER A 561 -16.03 1.25 -17.84
CA SER A 561 -15.41 0.21 -17.00
C SER A 561 -16.16 0.01 -15.69
N GLN A 562 -16.59 1.11 -15.04
CA GLN A 562 -17.39 1.06 -13.82
C GLN A 562 -18.70 0.30 -14.03
N ILE A 563 -19.42 0.63 -15.11
CA ILE A 563 -20.71 0.00 -15.44
C ILE A 563 -20.56 -1.50 -15.73
N ILE A 564 -19.50 -1.89 -16.45
CA ILE A 564 -19.32 -3.29 -16.84
C ILE A 564 -18.88 -4.14 -15.66
N GLY A 565 -17.91 -3.70 -14.85
CA GLY A 565 -17.32 -4.55 -13.82
C GLY A 565 -16.62 -3.85 -12.66
N GLY A 566 -16.95 -2.59 -12.35
CA GLY A 566 -16.24 -1.82 -11.32
C GLY A 566 -16.65 -2.08 -9.87
N ASP A 567 -17.90 -2.49 -9.62
CA ASP A 567 -18.45 -2.69 -8.27
C ASP A 567 -19.55 -3.77 -8.23
N MET A 568 -20.29 -3.85 -7.13
CA MET A 568 -21.38 -4.81 -6.95
C MET A 568 -22.62 -4.53 -7.81
N ASP A 569 -22.82 -3.30 -8.27
CA ASP A 569 -23.94 -2.90 -9.13
C ASP A 569 -23.64 -3.16 -10.62
N SER A 570 -22.36 -3.40 -10.95
CA SER A 570 -21.91 -3.67 -12.32
C SER A 570 -22.52 -4.91 -12.97
N ARG A 571 -22.58 -4.92 -14.31
CA ARG A 571 -23.19 -6.02 -15.08
C ARG A 571 -22.49 -7.36 -14.84
N LEU A 572 -21.16 -7.39 -14.80
CA LEU A 572 -20.41 -8.63 -14.58
C LEU A 572 -20.65 -9.19 -13.18
N PHE A 573 -20.70 -8.35 -12.15
CA PHE A 573 -21.00 -8.80 -10.80
C PHE A 573 -22.42 -9.36 -10.71
N ASN A 574 -23.41 -8.55 -11.11
CA ASN A 574 -24.82 -8.93 -10.99
C ASN A 574 -25.17 -10.17 -11.84
N ILE A 575 -24.72 -10.23 -13.09
CA ILE A 575 -25.15 -11.29 -14.01
C ILE A 575 -24.32 -12.57 -13.82
N VAL A 576 -22.99 -12.47 -13.78
CA VAL A 576 -22.12 -13.66 -13.74
C VAL A 576 -22.04 -14.26 -12.34
N ARG A 577 -21.91 -13.41 -11.30
CA ARG A 577 -21.77 -13.84 -9.91
C ARG A 577 -23.12 -14.02 -9.23
N GLU A 578 -23.97 -12.99 -9.15
CA GLU A 578 -25.21 -13.06 -8.34
C GLU A 578 -26.31 -13.92 -9.01
N LYS A 579 -26.65 -13.63 -10.27
CA LYS A 579 -27.75 -14.33 -10.95
C LYS A 579 -27.41 -15.74 -11.43
N LYS A 580 -26.16 -15.98 -11.85
CA LYS A 580 -25.73 -17.26 -12.43
C LYS A 580 -24.84 -18.09 -11.51
N GLY A 581 -24.15 -17.49 -10.55
CA GLY A 581 -23.23 -18.20 -9.66
C GLY A 581 -22.07 -18.88 -10.38
N TYR A 582 -21.70 -18.42 -11.59
CA TYR A 582 -20.63 -19.05 -12.37
C TYR A 582 -19.25 -18.71 -11.85
N ALA A 583 -19.07 -17.50 -11.32
CA ALA A 583 -17.81 -17.02 -10.81
C ALA A 583 -17.97 -16.51 -9.38
N TYR A 584 -16.95 -16.73 -8.54
CA TYR A 584 -16.89 -16.16 -7.19
C TYR A 584 -16.22 -14.78 -7.19
N GLN A 585 -15.45 -14.45 -8.23
CA GLN A 585 -14.87 -13.12 -8.43
C GLN A 585 -14.93 -12.75 -9.90
N THR A 586 -15.34 -11.52 -10.19
CA THR A 586 -15.39 -10.92 -11.52
C THR A 586 -14.97 -9.46 -11.45
N GLY A 587 -14.58 -8.87 -12.58
CA GLY A 587 -14.32 -7.44 -12.67
C GLY A 587 -13.97 -7.01 -14.09
N PHE A 588 -13.96 -5.70 -14.29
CA PHE A 588 -13.53 -5.04 -15.53
C PHE A 588 -12.68 -3.83 -15.17
N GLU A 589 -11.43 -3.83 -15.61
CA GLU A 589 -10.47 -2.77 -15.32
C GLU A 589 -10.08 -2.00 -16.58
N TYR A 590 -9.92 -0.68 -16.44
CA TYR A 590 -9.34 0.21 -17.43
C TYR A 590 -8.07 0.85 -16.87
N ASN A 591 -6.98 0.73 -17.62
CA ASN A 591 -5.69 1.30 -17.28
C ASN A 591 -5.20 2.15 -18.45
N CYS A 592 -4.65 3.32 -18.18
CA CYS A 592 -4.06 4.16 -19.22
C CYS A 592 -2.80 4.87 -18.74
N ALA A 593 -1.90 5.08 -19.71
CA ALA A 593 -0.79 6.00 -19.68
C ALA A 593 -1.07 7.10 -20.71
N HIS A 594 -0.22 8.14 -20.74
CA HIS A 594 -0.33 9.27 -21.64
C HIS A 594 -0.57 8.86 -23.10
N SER A 595 0.19 7.88 -23.60
CA SER A 595 0.18 7.48 -25.01
C SER A 595 -0.59 6.19 -25.33
N ILE A 596 -1.01 5.42 -24.33
CA ILE A 596 -1.69 4.13 -24.54
C ILE A 596 -2.71 3.82 -23.44
N GLY A 597 -3.80 3.14 -23.79
CA GLY A 597 -4.74 2.58 -22.83
C GLY A 597 -5.01 1.11 -23.12
N TYR A 598 -5.41 0.36 -22.09
CA TYR A 598 -5.89 -1.01 -22.22
C TYR A 598 -6.98 -1.30 -21.19
N TRP A 599 -7.76 -2.34 -21.46
CA TRP A 599 -8.77 -2.84 -20.57
C TRP A 599 -8.69 -4.35 -20.46
N PHE A 600 -9.17 -4.89 -19.35
CA PHE A 600 -9.41 -6.33 -19.23
C PHE A 600 -10.58 -6.64 -18.32
N ALA A 601 -11.33 -7.67 -18.68
CA ALA A 601 -12.27 -8.35 -17.82
C ALA A 601 -11.62 -9.63 -17.27
N TYR A 602 -12.01 -10.00 -16.06
CA TYR A 602 -11.58 -11.25 -15.45
C TYR A 602 -12.74 -11.97 -14.75
N ALA A 603 -12.63 -13.29 -14.65
CA ALA A 603 -13.54 -14.11 -13.87
C ALA A 603 -12.85 -15.37 -13.33
N TYR A 604 -13.09 -15.67 -12.06
CA TYR A 604 -12.55 -16.84 -11.38
C TYR A 604 -13.70 -17.79 -11.03
N CYS A 605 -13.61 -19.04 -11.52
CA CYS A 605 -14.72 -19.99 -11.51
C CYS A 605 -14.25 -21.44 -11.33
N GLU A 606 -15.20 -22.36 -11.17
CA GLU A 606 -14.90 -23.80 -11.17
C GLU A 606 -14.43 -24.25 -12.57
N PRO A 607 -13.44 -25.17 -12.68
CA PRO A 607 -12.92 -25.62 -13.97
C PRO A 607 -13.97 -26.22 -14.91
N GLU A 608 -15.08 -26.73 -14.42
CA GLU A 608 -16.14 -27.33 -15.23
C GLU A 608 -17.06 -26.29 -15.88
N VAL A 609 -17.14 -25.08 -15.33
CA VAL A 609 -18.09 -24.01 -15.77
C VAL A 609 -17.42 -22.87 -16.55
N TYR A 610 -16.10 -22.94 -16.78
CA TYR A 610 -15.36 -21.84 -17.41
C TYR A 610 -15.86 -21.46 -18.82
N LYS A 611 -16.38 -22.43 -19.59
CA LYS A 611 -16.90 -22.17 -20.94
C LYS A 611 -18.16 -21.32 -20.87
N GLN A 612 -19.11 -21.72 -20.03
CA GLN A 612 -20.35 -20.98 -19.78
C GLN A 612 -20.05 -19.59 -19.20
N CYS A 613 -19.09 -19.50 -18.29
CA CYS A 613 -18.64 -18.23 -17.73
C CYS A 613 -18.06 -17.29 -18.81
N LEU A 614 -17.13 -17.78 -19.64
CA LEU A 614 -16.53 -17.02 -20.73
C LEU A 614 -17.59 -16.57 -21.76
N GLU A 615 -18.47 -17.47 -22.17
CA GLU A 615 -19.55 -17.18 -23.12
C GLU A 615 -20.46 -16.07 -22.59
N LEU A 616 -20.81 -16.13 -21.29
CA LEU A 616 -21.64 -15.11 -20.66
C LEU A 616 -20.94 -13.74 -20.59
N ILE A 617 -19.64 -13.70 -20.27
CA ILE A 617 -18.88 -12.44 -20.28
C ILE A 617 -18.87 -11.84 -21.68
N LEU A 618 -18.56 -12.65 -22.70
CA LEU A 618 -18.56 -12.19 -24.09
C LEU A 618 -19.95 -11.73 -24.55
N GLN A 619 -21.02 -12.38 -24.10
CA GLN A 619 -22.40 -11.96 -24.35
C GLN A 619 -22.68 -10.59 -23.73
N ILE A 620 -22.29 -10.36 -22.47
CA ILE A 620 -22.47 -9.07 -21.80
C ILE A 620 -21.72 -7.95 -22.55
N LEU A 621 -20.46 -8.20 -22.96
CA LEU A 621 -19.70 -7.23 -23.75
C LEU A 621 -20.36 -6.94 -25.10
N GLN A 622 -20.88 -7.97 -25.77
CA GLN A 622 -21.61 -7.82 -27.03
C GLN A 622 -22.91 -7.02 -26.85
N GLU A 623 -23.65 -7.27 -25.77
CA GLU A 623 -24.88 -6.53 -25.44
C GLU A 623 -24.59 -5.05 -25.18
N VAL A 624 -23.54 -4.73 -24.41
CA VAL A 624 -23.09 -3.35 -24.18
C VAL A 624 -22.67 -2.68 -25.50
N LYS A 625 -22.01 -3.43 -26.40
CA LYS A 625 -21.63 -2.93 -27.72
C LYS A 625 -22.83 -2.61 -28.62
N GLU A 626 -23.83 -3.49 -28.65
CA GLU A 626 -24.98 -3.38 -29.55
C GLU A 626 -26.04 -2.40 -29.02
N ASN A 627 -26.41 -2.55 -27.74
CA ASN A 627 -27.53 -1.86 -27.12
C ASN A 627 -27.10 -0.69 -26.24
N GLY A 628 -25.81 -0.60 -25.89
CA GLY A 628 -25.30 0.44 -24.99
C GLY A 628 -25.61 0.17 -23.51
N VAL A 629 -25.52 1.25 -22.74
CA VAL A 629 -25.86 1.29 -21.31
C VAL A 629 -27.10 2.16 -21.10
N THR A 630 -27.75 1.98 -19.95
CA THR A 630 -28.93 2.75 -19.56
C THR A 630 -28.54 4.07 -18.91
N GLU A 631 -29.48 5.03 -18.85
CA GLU A 631 -29.28 6.30 -18.13
C GLU A 631 -29.01 6.08 -16.64
N THR A 632 -29.71 5.13 -16.02
CA THR A 632 -29.51 4.78 -14.61
C THR A 632 -28.12 4.21 -14.36
N GLU A 633 -27.63 3.31 -15.22
CA GLU A 633 -26.27 2.76 -15.10
C GLU A 633 -25.22 3.87 -15.20
N LEU A 634 -25.37 4.80 -16.16
CA LEU A 634 -24.47 5.93 -16.30
C LEU A 634 -24.51 6.85 -15.08
N LEU A 635 -25.71 7.20 -14.61
CA LEU A 635 -25.88 8.08 -13.46
C LEU A 635 -25.28 7.47 -12.19
N ASN A 636 -25.50 6.17 -11.95
CA ASN A 636 -24.93 5.45 -10.81
C ASN A 636 -23.40 5.44 -10.88
N ALA A 637 -22.82 5.13 -12.05
CA ALA A 637 -21.38 5.18 -12.24
C ALA A 637 -20.80 6.59 -12.02
N GLN A 638 -21.46 7.64 -12.51
CA GLN A 638 -21.06 9.02 -12.26
C GLN A 638 -21.12 9.36 -10.77
N ASN A 639 -22.21 9.00 -10.08
CA ASN A 639 -22.37 9.23 -8.64
C ASN A 639 -21.28 8.52 -7.85
N TYR A 640 -21.02 7.25 -8.15
CA TYR A 640 -19.99 6.46 -7.50
C TYR A 640 -18.60 7.07 -7.69
N LEU A 641 -18.20 7.36 -8.93
CA LEU A 641 -16.86 7.91 -9.21
C LEU A 641 -16.66 9.33 -8.67
N CYS A 642 -17.70 10.18 -8.70
CA CYS A 642 -17.66 11.48 -8.02
C CYS A 642 -17.56 11.32 -6.49
N GLY A 643 -18.26 10.35 -5.91
CA GLY A 643 -18.17 10.03 -4.47
C GLY A 643 -16.77 9.58 -4.07
N MET A 644 -16.19 8.61 -4.81
CA MET A 644 -14.83 8.12 -4.58
C MET A 644 -13.78 9.24 -4.65
N ASN A 645 -13.92 10.16 -5.61
CA ASN A 645 -13.03 11.33 -5.72
C ASN A 645 -13.07 12.22 -4.46
N ARG A 646 -14.20 12.31 -3.76
CA ARG A 646 -14.33 13.10 -2.52
C ARG A 646 -13.64 12.42 -1.35
N PHE A 647 -13.78 11.09 -1.22
CA PHE A 647 -13.03 10.31 -0.23
C PHE A 647 -11.51 10.42 -0.46
N GLU A 648 -11.05 10.27 -1.71
CA GLU A 648 -9.62 10.45 -2.04
C GLU A 648 -9.12 11.88 -1.72
N ALA A 649 -10.00 12.88 -1.88
CA ALA A 649 -9.69 14.26 -1.56
C ALA A 649 -9.57 14.54 -0.05
N GLU A 650 -9.97 13.62 0.84
CA GLU A 650 -9.68 13.77 2.27
C GLU A 650 -8.18 13.65 2.56
N ASN A 651 -7.45 12.81 1.81
CA ASN A 651 -6.03 12.54 2.06
C ASN A 651 -5.10 13.57 1.39
N ALA A 652 -4.34 14.33 2.19
CA ALA A 652 -3.51 15.44 1.73
C ALA A 652 -2.46 14.97 0.72
N SER A 653 -1.82 13.85 1.04
CA SER A 653 -0.73 13.32 0.24
C SER A 653 -1.26 12.67 -1.05
N ALA A 654 -2.50 12.17 -1.06
CA ALA A 654 -3.12 11.62 -2.27
C ALA A 654 -3.42 12.74 -3.27
N GLN A 655 -3.99 13.85 -2.78
CA GLN A 655 -4.16 15.06 -3.58
C GLN A 655 -2.82 15.57 -4.15
N ALA A 656 -1.78 15.67 -3.31
CA ALA A 656 -0.44 16.09 -3.74
C ALA A 656 0.09 15.19 -4.86
N MET A 657 -0.06 13.87 -4.72
CA MET A 657 0.34 12.89 -5.71
C MET A 657 -0.38 13.09 -7.05
N SER A 658 -1.71 13.22 -7.03
CA SER A 658 -2.49 13.42 -8.25
C SER A 658 -2.11 14.72 -8.96
N ILE A 659 -1.99 15.83 -8.21
CA ILE A 659 -1.66 17.14 -8.76
C ILE A 659 -0.24 17.14 -9.34
N SER A 660 0.75 16.62 -8.61
CA SER A 660 2.14 16.59 -9.09
C SER A 660 2.30 15.67 -10.30
N SER A 661 1.70 14.47 -10.30
CA SER A 661 1.77 13.52 -11.42
C SER A 661 1.15 14.10 -12.70
N LEU A 662 -0.03 14.71 -12.60
CA LEU A 662 -0.68 15.38 -13.72
C LEU A 662 0.18 16.52 -14.27
N SER A 663 0.75 17.36 -13.39
CA SER A 663 1.62 18.45 -13.82
C SER A 663 2.92 17.95 -14.46
N ALA A 664 3.51 16.86 -13.95
CA ALA A 664 4.71 16.26 -14.55
C ALA A 664 4.45 15.73 -15.97
N LEU A 665 3.22 15.28 -16.24
CA LEU A 665 2.76 14.87 -17.57
C LEU A 665 2.26 16.03 -18.46
N GLY A 666 2.39 17.29 -18.00
CA GLY A 666 2.01 18.48 -18.75
C GLY A 666 0.52 18.80 -18.74
N TYR A 667 -0.25 18.30 -17.76
CA TYR A 667 -1.65 18.71 -17.58
C TYR A 667 -1.74 19.97 -16.72
N GLU A 668 -2.64 20.86 -17.12
CA GLU A 668 -2.97 22.07 -16.35
C GLU A 668 -3.70 21.73 -15.03
N PRO A 669 -3.54 22.52 -13.96
CA PRO A 669 -4.22 22.30 -12.67
C PRO A 669 -5.74 22.13 -12.78
N GLU A 670 -6.39 22.83 -13.72
CA GLU A 670 -7.83 22.72 -13.98
C GLU A 670 -8.25 21.30 -14.37
N TYR A 671 -7.35 20.50 -14.95
CA TYR A 671 -7.63 19.09 -15.20
C TYR A 671 -7.85 18.32 -13.89
N TYR A 672 -7.13 18.62 -12.81
CA TYR A 672 -7.42 18.01 -11.52
C TYR A 672 -8.76 18.53 -10.95
N PHE A 673 -8.92 19.85 -10.91
CA PHE A 673 -10.06 20.48 -10.23
C PHE A 673 -11.41 20.28 -10.93
N GLN A 674 -11.43 20.11 -12.25
CA GLN A 674 -12.66 19.94 -13.02
C GLN A 674 -13.03 18.47 -13.27
N ARG A 675 -12.50 17.54 -12.45
CA ARG A 675 -12.68 16.10 -12.68
C ARG A 675 -14.15 15.68 -12.60
N GLU A 676 -14.90 16.18 -11.62
CA GLU A 676 -16.32 15.86 -11.46
C GLU A 676 -17.14 16.39 -12.65
N GLU A 677 -16.90 17.62 -13.09
CA GLU A 677 -17.57 18.21 -14.26
C GLU A 677 -17.29 17.40 -15.52
N ARG A 678 -16.04 16.95 -15.73
CA ARG A 678 -15.72 16.06 -16.85
C ARG A 678 -16.47 14.75 -16.78
N ILE A 679 -16.53 14.10 -15.61
CA ILE A 679 -17.30 12.86 -15.42
C ILE A 679 -18.79 13.08 -15.73
N ARG A 680 -19.37 14.20 -15.24
CA ARG A 680 -20.78 14.55 -15.45
C ARG A 680 -21.11 14.93 -16.90
N SER A 681 -20.13 15.42 -17.65
CA SER A 681 -20.31 15.80 -19.05
C SER A 681 -20.43 14.62 -20.02
N VAL A 682 -20.07 13.40 -19.59
CA VAL A 682 -20.14 12.21 -20.44
C VAL A 682 -21.59 11.79 -20.65
N ASP A 683 -21.96 11.57 -21.92
CA ASP A 683 -23.30 11.15 -22.33
C ASP A 683 -23.34 9.70 -22.85
N LEU A 684 -24.56 9.16 -22.99
CA LEU A 684 -24.78 7.81 -23.51
C LEU A 684 -24.24 7.61 -24.94
N LYS A 685 -24.23 8.66 -25.77
CA LYS A 685 -23.74 8.59 -27.14
C LYS A 685 -22.24 8.32 -27.17
N THR A 686 -21.48 9.02 -26.34
CA THR A 686 -20.03 8.85 -26.18
C THR A 686 -19.72 7.44 -25.68
N ILE A 687 -20.44 6.96 -24.65
CA ILE A 687 -20.28 5.59 -24.14
C ILE A 687 -20.57 4.54 -25.22
N SER A 688 -21.70 4.68 -25.94
CA SER A 688 -22.08 3.74 -27.02
C SER A 688 -21.04 3.73 -28.15
N HIS A 689 -20.51 4.90 -28.52
CA HIS A 689 -19.45 5.01 -29.52
C HIS A 689 -18.19 4.26 -29.08
N LEU A 690 -17.77 4.42 -27.82
CA LEU A 690 -16.62 3.71 -27.28
C LEU A 690 -16.82 2.21 -27.22
N ALA A 691 -17.98 1.75 -26.76
CA ALA A 691 -18.30 0.32 -26.72
C ALA A 691 -18.21 -0.30 -28.14
N LYS A 692 -18.74 0.39 -29.16
CA LYS A 692 -18.68 -0.05 -30.57
C LYS A 692 -17.27 -0.15 -31.12
N ASN A 693 -16.38 0.77 -30.75
CA ASN A 693 -15.02 0.83 -31.26
C ASN A 693 -14.06 -0.10 -30.53
N TRP A 694 -14.19 -0.22 -29.21
CA TRP A 694 -13.18 -0.85 -28.36
C TRP A 694 -13.58 -2.24 -27.84
N LEU A 695 -14.86 -2.58 -27.77
CA LEU A 695 -15.32 -3.93 -27.36
C LEU A 695 -15.53 -4.86 -28.57
N THR A 696 -14.70 -4.72 -29.60
CA THR A 696 -14.77 -5.53 -30.82
C THR A 696 -14.05 -6.86 -30.66
N LYS A 697 -14.48 -7.90 -31.39
CA LYS A 697 -13.85 -9.23 -31.33
C LYS A 697 -12.37 -9.19 -31.71
N ASP A 698 -11.99 -8.33 -32.64
CA ASP A 698 -10.61 -8.15 -33.08
C ASP A 698 -9.75 -7.39 -32.06
N ASN A 699 -10.38 -6.71 -31.09
CA ASN A 699 -9.70 -6.08 -29.96
C ASN A 699 -9.79 -6.94 -28.67
N ILE A 700 -10.10 -8.24 -28.77
CA ILE A 700 -10.18 -9.12 -27.60
C ILE A 700 -9.15 -10.25 -27.72
N TRP A 701 -8.22 -10.28 -26.77
CA TRP A 701 -7.31 -11.38 -26.50
C TRP A 701 -7.69 -12.07 -25.21
N ILE A 702 -7.67 -13.41 -25.21
CA ILE A 702 -8.20 -14.25 -24.13
C ILE A 702 -7.09 -15.20 -23.66
N TYR A 703 -6.86 -15.25 -22.36
CA TYR A 703 -6.07 -16.27 -21.70
C TYR A 703 -6.91 -16.99 -20.66
N ILE A 704 -6.89 -18.32 -20.69
CA ILE A 704 -7.58 -19.18 -19.72
C ILE A 704 -6.56 -20.09 -19.05
N TYR A 705 -6.51 -20.05 -17.73
CA TYR A 705 -5.70 -20.93 -16.90
C TYR A 705 -6.61 -21.98 -16.25
N LEU A 706 -6.39 -23.26 -16.55
CA LEU A 706 -7.18 -24.42 -16.09
C LEU A 706 -6.37 -25.36 -15.21
#